data_AF-A0A2V8LZ86-F1
#
_entry.id   AF-A0A2V8LZ86-F1
#
_cell.length_a   1.000
_cell.length_b   1.000
_cell.length_c   1.000
_cell.angle_alpha   90.00
_cell.angle_beta   90.00
_cell.angle_gamma   90.00
#
_symmetry.space_group_name_H-M   'P 1'
#
loop_
_entity.id
_entity.type
_entity.pdbx_description
1 polymer ?
#
loop_
_entity_poly.entity_id
_entity_poly.type
_entity_poly.pdbx_seq_one_letter_code
_entity_poly.pdbx_strand_id
1 'polypeptide(L)'
;MKLRKEWIPVWLKDPQAFRPGTKMPTFWRFTDDEDGPEDLKAVAAYLWQNSFDAKAPAQQQGDKNRGKDLFESRGCLACHSIGEEDTKMGGTFAANLTRVGEKANYDYIVRWIYNPRERWAPYSAKEHRDLTPEDYAKHGLPFLFDTELHSKSPNDGSELQVQNMTVMPNLRLSEQDARDIATYLFSLSSPPSSSEDVSFMDDPKLAEDGKAEIKQYGCAGCHEIKGFEEEQRIGKELTTEGATPLERLDFALLTQNAEYGRDPLKLHPNDKEQEWYNHRGFFEHKLSEPKIYDTGKSQYLEGKDKLRMPKPYLTEEWRTGLTTLLLGSVGAEGANVPAALFYNPQDGRRQDIQNGWWVIKKYNCMGCHVLQPGQRVPLFNNSAEPMMTGGAVLTSMPFYQSTKELLPPMLTSEGARVDPDWLMKFLKDPSLMPSGEKPAAVPASPSPSAAASPAAEAKPSAATNDQTGGRLQPQPGANRNGVRPYLQVHMPTFNFSPNELRVLVRFFMAVSSQNEPYIKEPMEPMTEAERSIARNIFVSGTPCLKCHITGEPVHDARAIAPNFLLAGQRLKPDWTFRWLLDPAQISPGTAMPTGLFKKEGDRWVVNLPNPPTDVANYHSDHARLLVRYMFLITPDEQRRLLSASPALPTPAAGQQKPATTGRNFNGKRNDRASVASHRSTAKISRGPG
;
A
#
# COMPACT_ATOMS: atom_id res chain seq x y z
N MET A 1 -23.27 -3.70 8.47
CA MET A 1 -21.95 -3.36 9.07
C MET A 1 -21.13 -2.27 8.35
N LYS A 2 -20.63 -2.52 7.14
CA LYS A 2 -19.56 -1.70 6.51
C LYS A 2 -20.07 -0.41 5.88
N LEU A 3 -21.13 -0.54 5.07
CA LEU A 3 -21.67 0.55 4.25
C LEU A 3 -22.81 1.24 4.97
N ARG A 4 -23.00 2.51 4.65
CA ARG A 4 -24.21 3.27 4.95
C ARG A 4 -25.34 2.81 4.03
N LYS A 5 -26.55 2.71 4.57
CA LYS A 5 -27.74 2.25 3.83
C LYS A 5 -28.02 3.17 2.65
N GLU A 6 -28.01 4.47 2.93
CA GLU A 6 -28.23 5.58 2.00
C GLU A 6 -27.18 5.70 0.89
N TRP A 7 -26.01 5.08 1.03
CA TRP A 7 -24.95 5.13 0.02
C TRP A 7 -25.15 4.14 -1.13
N ILE A 8 -25.82 3.01 -0.89
CA ILE A 8 -26.00 1.94 -1.87
C ILE A 8 -26.65 2.44 -3.18
N PRO A 9 -27.81 3.11 -3.16
CA PRO A 9 -28.43 3.60 -4.40
C PRO A 9 -27.57 4.65 -5.13
N VAL A 10 -26.86 5.52 -4.39
CA VAL A 10 -25.94 6.51 -4.98
C VAL A 10 -24.82 5.83 -5.76
N TRP A 11 -24.25 4.76 -5.21
CA TRP A 11 -23.21 3.99 -5.86
C TRP A 11 -23.70 3.22 -7.08
N LEU A 12 -24.88 2.60 -7.01
CA LEU A 12 -25.45 1.84 -8.13
C LEU A 12 -25.80 2.75 -9.32
N LYS A 13 -26.23 3.98 -9.04
CA LYS A 13 -26.62 4.96 -10.07
C LYS A 13 -25.45 5.38 -10.95
N ASP A 14 -24.34 5.80 -10.34
CA ASP A 14 -23.13 6.17 -11.07
C ASP A 14 -21.86 5.93 -10.23
N PRO A 15 -21.26 4.73 -10.33
CA PRO A 15 -20.01 4.42 -9.65
C PRO A 15 -18.86 5.34 -10.04
N GLN A 16 -18.85 5.84 -11.29
CA GLN A 16 -17.77 6.65 -11.83
C GLN A 16 -17.85 8.10 -11.33
N ALA A 17 -19.06 8.64 -11.13
CA ALA A 17 -19.23 9.95 -10.49
C ALA A 17 -18.75 9.95 -9.03
N PHE A 18 -18.95 8.84 -8.29
CA PHE A 18 -18.44 8.72 -6.92
C PHE A 18 -16.93 8.46 -6.89
N ARG A 19 -16.46 7.51 -7.69
CA ARG A 19 -15.05 7.13 -7.78
C ARG A 19 -14.64 6.96 -9.25
N PRO A 20 -14.11 8.02 -9.88
CA PRO A 20 -13.55 7.92 -11.21
C PRO A 20 -12.48 6.84 -11.28
N GLY A 21 -12.55 5.96 -12.28
CA GLY A 21 -11.61 4.85 -12.43
C GLY A 21 -11.94 3.61 -11.59
N THR A 22 -13.12 3.54 -10.98
CA THR A 22 -13.57 2.30 -10.33
C THR A 22 -13.79 1.19 -11.37
N LYS A 23 -13.55 -0.06 -10.96
CA LYS A 23 -13.75 -1.24 -11.83
C LYS A 23 -15.22 -1.57 -12.06
N MET A 24 -16.12 -1.07 -11.21
CA MET A 24 -17.56 -1.26 -11.41
C MET A 24 -18.01 -0.39 -12.60
N PRO A 25 -18.58 -1.00 -13.65
CA PRO A 25 -19.02 -0.26 -14.82
C PRO A 25 -20.31 0.51 -14.51
N THR A 26 -20.64 1.50 -15.33
CA THR A 26 -21.89 2.25 -15.22
C THR A 26 -23.02 1.48 -15.91
N PHE A 27 -24.05 1.13 -15.15
CA PHE A 27 -25.26 0.49 -15.65
C PHE A 27 -26.25 1.58 -16.11
N TRP A 28 -26.02 2.09 -17.31
CA TRP A 28 -26.79 3.19 -17.92
C TRP A 28 -28.29 2.90 -18.03
N ARG A 29 -28.73 1.65 -17.96
CA ARG A 29 -30.15 1.27 -17.91
C ARG A 29 -30.87 1.81 -16.68
N PHE A 30 -30.20 1.86 -15.52
CA PHE A 30 -30.80 2.43 -14.30
C PHE A 30 -31.12 3.92 -14.43
N THR A 31 -30.52 4.62 -15.40
CA THR A 31 -30.74 6.04 -15.64
C THR A 31 -31.53 6.33 -16.91
N ASP A 32 -31.33 5.54 -17.96
CA ASP A 32 -31.83 5.82 -19.30
C ASP A 32 -33.18 5.13 -19.58
N ASP A 33 -33.49 4.00 -18.93
CA ASP A 33 -34.77 3.30 -19.10
C ASP A 33 -35.84 3.86 -18.15
N GLU A 34 -37.12 3.80 -18.57
CA GLU A 34 -38.26 4.31 -17.80
C GLU A 34 -38.40 3.64 -16.43
N ASP A 35 -38.26 2.30 -16.39
CA ASP A 35 -38.33 1.50 -15.16
C ASP A 35 -36.99 1.49 -14.38
N GLY A 36 -35.91 2.02 -14.96
CA GLY A 36 -34.55 1.95 -14.42
C GLY A 36 -34.39 2.47 -12.98
N PRO A 37 -35.04 3.57 -12.57
CA PRO A 37 -35.01 4.03 -11.19
C PRO A 37 -35.65 3.06 -10.19
N GLU A 38 -36.70 2.33 -10.58
CA GLU A 38 -37.35 1.32 -9.74
C GLU A 38 -36.50 0.04 -9.69
N ASP A 39 -35.92 -0.39 -10.81
CA ASP A 39 -34.96 -1.51 -10.86
C ASP A 39 -33.77 -1.25 -9.91
N LEU A 40 -33.22 -0.03 -9.92
CA LEU A 40 -32.13 0.36 -9.04
C LEU A 40 -32.54 0.25 -7.57
N LYS A 41 -33.73 0.72 -7.20
CA LYS A 41 -34.26 0.60 -5.83
C LYS A 41 -34.45 -0.87 -5.44
N ALA A 42 -34.95 -1.69 -6.35
CA ALA A 42 -35.13 -3.13 -6.17
C ALA A 42 -33.80 -3.82 -5.88
N VAL A 43 -32.79 -3.60 -6.72
CA VAL A 43 -31.43 -4.12 -6.52
C VAL A 43 -30.86 -3.64 -5.18
N ALA A 44 -31.01 -2.36 -4.84
CA ALA A 44 -30.54 -1.81 -3.56
C ALA A 44 -31.21 -2.48 -2.35
N ALA A 45 -32.53 -2.72 -2.41
CA ALA A 45 -33.29 -3.40 -1.37
C ALA A 45 -32.81 -4.85 -1.18
N TYR A 46 -32.65 -5.61 -2.27
CA TYR A 46 -32.15 -6.99 -2.19
C TYR A 46 -30.75 -7.05 -1.58
N LEU A 47 -29.82 -6.22 -2.05
CA LEU A 47 -28.45 -6.19 -1.56
C LEU A 47 -28.38 -5.82 -0.07
N TRP A 48 -29.24 -4.91 0.40
CA TRP A 48 -29.30 -4.51 1.79
C TRP A 48 -29.84 -5.63 2.69
N GLN A 49 -30.99 -6.19 2.34
CA GLN A 49 -31.66 -7.23 3.13
C GLN A 49 -30.89 -8.57 3.14
N ASN A 50 -30.11 -8.84 2.10
CA ASN A 50 -29.25 -10.03 2.02
C ASN A 50 -27.80 -9.78 2.44
N SER A 51 -27.50 -8.60 2.99
CA SER A 51 -26.18 -8.29 3.52
C SER A 51 -25.90 -9.02 4.84
N PHE A 52 -24.62 -9.10 5.21
CA PHE A 52 -24.22 -9.66 6.50
C PHE A 52 -24.70 -8.76 7.65
N ASP A 53 -25.66 -9.26 8.43
CA ASP A 53 -26.26 -8.55 9.54
C ASP A 53 -25.38 -8.60 10.78
N ALA A 54 -24.54 -7.57 10.92
CA ALA A 54 -23.78 -7.32 12.12
C ALA A 54 -23.51 -5.84 12.31
N LYS A 55 -23.33 -5.46 13.58
CA LYS A 55 -23.02 -4.11 14.00
C LYS A 55 -21.61 -4.05 14.58
N ALA A 56 -20.79 -3.17 14.02
CA ALA A 56 -19.48 -2.89 14.59
C ALA A 56 -19.66 -2.18 15.95
N PRO A 57 -18.81 -2.46 16.94
CA PRO A 57 -18.82 -1.78 18.24
C PRO A 57 -18.57 -0.30 18.08
N ALA A 58 -19.35 0.51 18.81
CA ALA A 58 -19.23 1.95 18.77
C ALA A 58 -17.82 2.40 19.18
N GLN A 59 -17.23 3.28 18.37
CA GLN A 59 -15.92 3.87 18.61
C GLN A 59 -16.06 5.34 18.98
N GLN A 60 -15.23 5.79 19.91
CA GLN A 60 -15.11 7.21 20.20
C GLN A 60 -14.37 7.92 19.05
N GLN A 61 -14.65 9.20 18.84
CA GLN A 61 -13.86 10.00 17.92
C GLN A 61 -12.44 10.22 18.49
N GLY A 62 -11.44 10.13 17.63
CA GLY A 62 -10.06 10.54 17.91
C GLY A 62 -9.77 12.02 17.63
N ASP A 63 -8.50 12.39 17.70
CA ASP A 63 -7.99 13.72 17.35
C ASP A 63 -7.76 13.84 15.84
N LYS A 64 -8.49 14.74 15.19
CA LYS A 64 -8.40 15.02 13.74
C LYS A 64 -7.00 15.47 13.30
N ASN A 65 -6.34 16.34 14.05
CA ASN A 65 -5.06 16.91 13.66
C ASN A 65 -3.97 15.85 13.76
N ARG A 66 -3.95 15.11 14.87
CA ARG A 66 -3.08 13.94 15.02
C ARG A 66 -3.34 12.89 13.95
N GLY A 67 -4.61 12.69 13.57
CA GLY A 67 -5.01 11.79 12.48
C GLY A 67 -4.44 12.17 11.13
N LYS A 68 -4.43 13.47 10.80
CA LYS A 68 -3.79 14.00 9.58
C LYS A 68 -2.29 13.74 9.58
N ASP A 69 -1.62 14.07 10.69
CA ASP A 69 -0.17 13.87 10.82
C ASP A 69 0.19 12.39 10.70
N LEU A 70 -0.58 11.49 11.31
CA LEU A 70 -0.42 10.04 11.17
C LEU A 70 -0.66 9.58 9.72
N PHE A 71 -1.67 10.11 9.04
CA PHE A 71 -1.96 9.73 7.66
C PHE A 71 -0.79 10.07 6.71
N GLU A 72 -0.17 11.23 6.90
CA GLU A 72 1.00 11.69 6.12
C GLU A 72 2.29 10.94 6.50
N SER A 73 2.53 10.74 7.80
CA SER A 73 3.78 10.17 8.33
C SER A 73 3.83 8.64 8.32
N ARG A 74 2.69 7.93 8.40
CA ARG A 74 2.66 6.46 8.40
C ARG A 74 2.68 5.84 7.00
N GLY A 75 2.69 6.66 5.95
CA GLY A 75 2.82 6.22 4.56
C GLY A 75 1.50 5.86 3.87
N CYS A 76 0.34 6.27 4.40
CA CYS A 76 -0.96 6.00 3.76
C CYS A 76 -1.01 6.55 2.32
N LEU A 77 -0.39 7.72 2.10
CA LEU A 77 -0.27 8.38 0.80
C LEU A 77 0.56 7.62 -0.24
N ALA A 78 1.33 6.60 0.15
CA ALA A 78 2.06 5.76 -0.81
C ALA A 78 1.12 4.95 -1.72
N CYS A 79 -0.05 4.59 -1.20
CA CYS A 79 -1.05 3.79 -1.89
C CYS A 79 -2.34 4.59 -2.15
N HIS A 80 -2.80 5.33 -1.15
CA HIS A 80 -4.05 6.10 -1.20
C HIS A 80 -3.79 7.54 -1.67
N SER A 81 -4.83 8.14 -2.26
CA SER A 81 -4.89 9.58 -2.47
C SER A 81 -5.99 10.23 -1.61
N ILE A 82 -5.88 11.53 -1.43
CA ILE A 82 -6.90 12.42 -0.85
C ILE A 82 -7.03 13.68 -1.71
N GLY A 83 -8.00 14.54 -1.44
CA GLY A 83 -8.38 15.68 -2.29
C GLY A 83 -9.29 15.29 -3.45
N GLU A 84 -9.85 16.30 -4.10
CA GLU A 84 -10.70 16.22 -5.28
C GLU A 84 -10.19 17.17 -6.36
N GLU A 85 -10.53 16.90 -7.62
CA GLU A 85 -10.11 17.73 -8.75
C GLU A 85 -8.61 18.10 -8.71
N ASP A 86 -8.27 19.38 -8.79
CA ASP A 86 -6.91 19.92 -8.76
C ASP A 86 -6.24 19.88 -7.37
N THR A 87 -6.90 19.36 -6.34
CA THR A 87 -6.33 19.20 -4.99
C THR A 87 -5.93 17.75 -4.68
N LYS A 88 -6.09 16.81 -5.62
CA LYS A 88 -5.73 15.40 -5.36
C LYS A 88 -4.24 15.26 -5.08
N MET A 89 -3.91 14.47 -4.06
CA MET A 89 -2.54 14.18 -3.63
C MET A 89 -2.41 12.73 -3.17
N GLY A 90 -1.32 12.05 -3.56
CA GLY A 90 -0.98 10.70 -3.11
C GLY A 90 -0.90 9.68 -4.25
N GLY A 91 -0.85 8.39 -3.89
CA GLY A 91 -0.72 7.29 -4.83
C GLY A 91 -2.00 6.96 -5.61
N THR A 92 -1.84 6.34 -6.77
CA THR A 92 -2.95 5.88 -7.64
C THR A 92 -3.32 4.41 -7.43
N PHE A 93 -2.58 3.69 -6.58
CA PHE A 93 -2.71 2.24 -6.42
C PHE A 93 -4.00 1.83 -5.71
N ALA A 94 -4.40 2.58 -4.67
CA ALA A 94 -5.57 2.32 -3.85
C ALA A 94 -6.63 3.40 -4.03
N ALA A 95 -7.78 3.24 -3.37
CA ALA A 95 -8.89 4.18 -3.48
C ALA A 95 -8.50 5.57 -2.95
N ASN A 96 -9.02 6.62 -3.62
CA ASN A 96 -9.09 7.95 -3.04
C ASN A 96 -10.00 7.90 -1.80
N LEU A 97 -9.53 8.43 -0.67
CA LEU A 97 -10.19 8.33 0.62
C LEU A 97 -10.98 9.59 1.03
N THR A 98 -10.99 10.65 0.21
CA THR A 98 -11.67 11.92 0.55
C THR A 98 -13.13 11.71 0.92
N ARG A 99 -13.84 10.88 0.15
CA ARG A 99 -15.28 10.62 0.31
C ARG A 99 -15.60 9.37 1.13
N VAL A 100 -14.64 8.83 1.91
CA VAL A 100 -14.87 7.57 2.64
C VAL A 100 -15.97 7.70 3.70
N GLY A 101 -16.15 8.90 4.27
CA GLY A 101 -17.18 9.19 5.28
C GLY A 101 -18.61 9.15 4.73
N GLU A 102 -18.79 9.43 3.43
CA GLU A 102 -20.06 9.27 2.71
C GLU A 102 -20.46 7.80 2.54
N LYS A 103 -19.47 6.92 2.43
CA LYS A 103 -19.67 5.51 2.07
C LYS A 103 -19.81 4.60 3.28
N ALA A 104 -18.91 4.75 4.24
CA ALA A 104 -18.65 3.74 5.24
C ALA A 104 -19.08 4.20 6.65
N ASN A 105 -19.36 3.22 7.51
CA ASN A 105 -19.59 3.47 8.92
C ASN A 105 -18.27 3.71 9.66
N TYR A 106 -18.23 4.71 10.55
CA TYR A 106 -17.04 5.12 11.29
C TYR A 106 -16.40 3.95 12.06
N ASP A 107 -17.22 3.23 12.83
CA ASP A 107 -16.80 2.09 13.65
C ASP A 107 -16.11 0.99 12.83
N TYR A 108 -16.66 0.71 11.65
CA TYR A 108 -16.05 -0.25 10.73
C TYR A 108 -14.70 0.25 10.19
N ILE A 109 -14.58 1.54 9.88
CA ILE A 109 -13.34 2.12 9.36
C ILE A 109 -12.23 2.14 10.41
N VAL A 110 -12.54 2.43 11.68
CA VAL A 110 -11.57 2.30 12.78
C VAL A 110 -11.01 0.87 12.83
N ARG A 111 -11.89 -0.13 12.84
CA ARG A 111 -11.49 -1.55 12.80
C ARG A 111 -10.63 -1.87 11.57
N TRP A 112 -11.04 -1.42 10.39
CA TRP A 112 -10.34 -1.69 9.14
C TRP A 112 -8.95 -1.07 9.09
N ILE A 113 -8.78 0.17 9.59
CA ILE A 113 -7.48 0.84 9.69
C ILE A 113 -6.59 0.11 10.71
N TYR A 114 -7.16 -0.32 11.83
CA TYR A 114 -6.44 -1.01 12.89
C TYR A 114 -5.90 -2.37 12.43
N ASN A 115 -6.76 -3.20 11.82
CA ASN A 115 -6.36 -4.50 11.27
C ASN A 115 -7.20 -4.88 10.03
N PRO A 116 -6.73 -4.56 8.81
CA PRO A 116 -7.48 -4.84 7.59
C PRO A 116 -7.61 -6.35 7.30
N ARG A 117 -6.79 -7.21 7.93
CA ARG A 117 -6.84 -8.67 7.77
C ARG A 117 -7.94 -9.33 8.59
N GLU A 118 -8.37 -8.70 9.67
CA GLU A 118 -9.37 -9.27 10.55
C GLU A 118 -10.71 -9.41 9.82
N ARG A 119 -11.26 -10.63 9.81
CA ARG A 119 -12.65 -10.88 9.43
C ARG A 119 -13.54 -10.75 10.65
N TRP A 120 -14.77 -10.34 10.41
CA TRP A 120 -15.80 -10.39 11.44
C TRP A 120 -16.33 -11.82 11.66
N ALA A 121 -16.44 -12.58 10.58
CA ALA A 121 -16.88 -13.97 10.57
C ALA A 121 -16.01 -14.78 9.59
N PRO A 122 -15.77 -16.07 9.87
CA PRO A 122 -15.00 -16.92 8.98
C PRO A 122 -15.85 -17.32 7.78
N TYR A 123 -15.26 -17.29 6.60
CA TYR A 123 -15.95 -17.65 5.36
C TYR A 123 -15.73 -19.11 5.01
N SER A 124 -16.83 -19.83 4.77
CA SER A 124 -16.81 -21.20 4.25
C SER A 124 -16.85 -21.15 2.73
N ALA A 125 -15.75 -21.55 2.09
CA ALA A 125 -15.69 -21.62 0.63
C ALA A 125 -16.59 -22.71 0.04
N LYS A 126 -17.02 -23.69 0.85
CA LYS A 126 -17.92 -24.76 0.43
C LYS A 126 -19.39 -24.40 0.58
N GLU A 127 -19.74 -23.65 1.63
CA GLU A 127 -21.11 -23.15 1.82
C GLU A 127 -21.33 -21.78 1.15
N HIS A 128 -20.27 -21.21 0.57
CA HIS A 128 -20.24 -19.90 -0.06
C HIS A 128 -20.79 -18.75 0.81
N ARG A 129 -20.61 -18.84 2.12
CA ARG A 129 -21.11 -17.85 3.09
C ARG A 129 -20.20 -17.70 4.30
N ASP A 130 -20.35 -16.57 4.99
CA ASP A 130 -19.82 -16.40 6.34
C ASP A 130 -20.60 -17.26 7.35
N LEU A 131 -19.89 -17.96 8.22
CA LEU A 131 -20.47 -18.74 9.31
C LEU A 131 -20.82 -17.83 10.50
N THR A 132 -21.93 -18.11 11.17
CA THR A 132 -22.45 -17.30 12.27
C THR A 132 -22.21 -17.96 13.63
N PRO A 133 -22.39 -17.24 14.76
CA PRO A 133 -22.35 -17.86 16.08
C PRO A 133 -23.28 -19.07 16.23
N GLU A 134 -24.44 -19.05 15.57
CA GLU A 134 -25.40 -20.15 15.57
C GLU A 134 -24.84 -21.42 14.90
N ASP A 135 -24.01 -21.28 13.87
CA ASP A 135 -23.36 -22.43 13.23
C ASP A 135 -22.42 -23.15 14.19
N TYR A 136 -21.68 -22.41 15.01
CA TYR A 136 -20.80 -23.00 16.03
C TYR A 136 -21.59 -23.56 17.22
N ALA A 137 -22.64 -22.85 17.65
CA ALA A 137 -23.49 -23.27 18.77
C ALA A 137 -24.20 -24.61 18.50
N LYS A 138 -24.58 -24.89 17.25
CA LYS A 138 -25.17 -26.18 16.83
C LYS A 138 -24.26 -27.38 17.15
N HIS A 139 -22.94 -27.17 17.20
CA HIS A 139 -21.95 -28.21 17.50
C HIS A 139 -21.38 -28.10 18.92
N GLY A 140 -21.94 -27.24 19.77
CA GLY A 140 -21.45 -27.00 21.13
C GLY A 140 -20.07 -26.35 21.17
N LEU A 141 -19.66 -25.67 20.10
CA LEU A 141 -18.37 -25.00 19.99
C LEU A 141 -18.50 -23.50 20.28
N PRO A 142 -17.48 -22.86 20.90
CA PRO A 142 -17.42 -21.40 20.97
C PRO A 142 -17.27 -20.83 19.55
N PHE A 143 -17.72 -19.59 19.30
CA PHE A 143 -17.60 -18.92 18.00
C PHE A 143 -16.15 -18.49 17.67
N LEU A 144 -15.21 -19.43 17.76
CA LEU A 144 -13.76 -19.21 17.70
C LEU A 144 -13.15 -19.61 16.36
N PHE A 145 -12.42 -18.69 15.73
CA PHE A 145 -11.71 -18.92 14.48
C PHE A 145 -10.39 -18.17 14.43
N ASP A 146 -9.32 -18.83 13.98
CA ASP A 146 -7.99 -18.26 13.82
C ASP A 146 -7.17 -19.10 12.81
N THR A 147 -5.94 -18.68 12.54
CA THR A 147 -5.06 -19.35 11.57
C THR A 147 -4.28 -20.54 12.14
N GLU A 148 -4.43 -20.86 13.43
CA GLU A 148 -3.60 -21.86 14.12
C GLU A 148 -4.40 -23.07 14.57
N LEU A 149 -5.35 -22.88 15.49
CA LEU A 149 -6.09 -23.94 16.15
C LEU A 149 -7.54 -24.03 15.66
N HIS A 150 -8.07 -22.94 15.09
CA HIS A 150 -9.48 -22.82 14.73
C HIS A 150 -9.68 -22.41 13.27
N SER A 151 -8.96 -23.05 12.34
CA SER A 151 -9.09 -22.77 10.90
C SER A 151 -10.15 -23.61 10.21
N LYS A 152 -10.83 -24.53 10.90
CA LYS A 152 -11.74 -25.51 10.29
C LYS A 152 -13.20 -25.26 10.61
N SER A 153 -14.04 -25.52 9.62
CA SER A 153 -15.49 -25.41 9.70
C SER A 153 -16.06 -26.40 10.73
N PRO A 154 -16.93 -25.95 11.65
CA PRO A 154 -17.61 -26.85 12.59
C PRO A 154 -18.62 -27.75 11.86
N ASN A 155 -19.13 -27.32 10.70
CA ASN A 155 -20.16 -28.05 9.96
C ASN A 155 -19.62 -29.29 9.25
N ASP A 156 -18.38 -29.22 8.75
CA ASP A 156 -17.86 -30.26 7.85
C ASP A 156 -16.33 -30.44 7.86
N GLY A 157 -15.61 -29.70 8.71
CA GLY A 157 -14.16 -29.80 8.83
C GLY A 157 -13.35 -29.19 7.67
N SER A 158 -14.00 -28.52 6.71
CA SER A 158 -13.30 -27.81 5.63
C SER A 158 -12.49 -26.62 6.13
N GLU A 159 -11.41 -26.26 5.45
CA GLU A 159 -10.63 -25.06 5.80
C GLU A 159 -11.45 -23.79 5.54
N LEU A 160 -11.52 -22.94 6.56
CA LEU A 160 -12.20 -21.66 6.54
C LEU A 160 -11.24 -20.56 6.11
N GLN A 161 -11.77 -19.60 5.36
CA GLN A 161 -11.11 -18.33 5.20
C GLN A 161 -11.36 -17.47 6.44
N VAL A 162 -10.37 -17.45 7.34
CA VAL A 162 -10.41 -16.71 8.62
C VAL A 162 -9.84 -15.28 8.53
N GLN A 163 -9.30 -14.89 7.37
CA GLN A 163 -8.69 -13.57 7.14
C GLN A 163 -9.17 -12.92 5.84
N ASN A 164 -9.17 -11.58 5.79
CA ASN A 164 -9.45 -10.84 4.56
C ASN A 164 -8.29 -10.97 3.57
N MET A 165 -8.62 -11.28 2.33
CA MET A 165 -7.66 -11.30 1.21
C MET A 165 -7.47 -9.88 0.66
N THR A 166 -6.86 -9.02 1.46
CA THR A 166 -6.60 -7.61 1.12
C THR A 166 -5.11 -7.37 0.90
N VAL A 167 -4.80 -6.48 -0.05
CA VAL A 167 -3.43 -5.96 -0.26
C VAL A 167 -3.08 -4.85 0.74
N MET A 168 -4.08 -4.25 1.40
CA MET A 168 -3.84 -3.24 2.43
C MET A 168 -3.08 -3.89 3.59
N PRO A 169 -1.85 -3.43 3.86
CA PRO A 169 -1.04 -4.07 4.87
C PRO A 169 -1.46 -3.62 6.27
N ASN A 170 -1.00 -4.36 7.28
CA ASN A 170 -1.14 -3.94 8.65
C ASN A 170 -0.03 -2.93 9.00
N LEU A 171 -0.41 -1.70 9.30
CA LEU A 171 0.51 -0.60 9.64
C LEU A 171 1.00 -0.65 11.10
N ARG A 172 0.55 -1.65 11.86
CA ARG A 172 0.83 -1.85 13.30
C ARG A 172 0.46 -0.62 14.11
N LEU A 173 -0.69 -0.04 13.85
CA LEU A 173 -1.19 1.13 14.54
C LEU A 173 -1.75 0.74 15.91
N SER A 174 -1.72 1.67 16.87
CA SER A 174 -2.55 1.54 18.07
C SER A 174 -4.02 1.79 17.71
N GLU A 175 -4.95 1.35 18.56
CA GLU A 175 -6.38 1.65 18.33
C GLU A 175 -6.65 3.16 18.33
N GLN A 176 -5.94 3.91 19.18
CA GLN A 176 -6.08 5.37 19.21
C GLN A 176 -5.59 6.00 17.90
N ASP A 177 -4.46 5.53 17.36
CA ASP A 177 -3.98 6.00 16.06
C ASP A 177 -5.00 5.70 14.95
N ALA A 178 -5.64 4.53 15.00
CA ALA A 178 -6.70 4.17 14.06
C ALA A 178 -7.93 5.08 14.18
N ARG A 179 -8.37 5.41 15.42
CA ARG A 179 -9.45 6.37 15.68
C ARG A 179 -9.12 7.78 15.19
N ASP A 180 -7.92 8.26 15.45
CA ASP A 180 -7.46 9.58 15.00
C ASP A 180 -7.47 9.68 13.47
N ILE A 181 -6.89 8.69 12.78
CA ILE A 181 -6.90 8.64 11.31
C ILE A 181 -8.35 8.55 10.78
N ALA A 182 -9.19 7.69 11.36
CA ALA A 182 -10.59 7.59 10.97
C ALA A 182 -11.32 8.92 11.15
N THR A 183 -11.11 9.63 12.28
CA THR A 183 -11.71 10.95 12.52
C THR A 183 -11.23 11.97 11.51
N TYR A 184 -9.94 11.96 11.15
CA TYR A 184 -9.43 12.81 10.08
C TYR A 184 -10.16 12.54 8.76
N LEU A 185 -10.22 11.28 8.32
CA LEU A 185 -10.87 10.90 7.06
C LEU A 185 -12.37 11.25 7.05
N PHE A 186 -13.08 11.03 8.15
CA PHE A 186 -14.50 11.37 8.26
C PHE A 186 -14.75 12.89 8.40
N SER A 187 -13.69 13.67 8.61
CA SER A 187 -13.78 15.13 8.57
C SER A 187 -13.58 15.70 7.16
N LEU A 188 -13.18 14.87 6.19
CA LEU A 188 -13.01 15.28 4.79
C LEU A 188 -14.32 15.25 4.00
N SER A 189 -15.26 14.41 4.41
CA SER A 189 -16.58 14.27 3.79
C SER A 189 -17.63 13.98 4.85
N SER A 190 -18.77 14.64 4.76
CA SER A 190 -19.94 14.30 5.57
C SER A 190 -20.77 13.25 4.86
N PRO A 191 -21.57 12.42 5.58
CA PRO A 191 -22.59 11.60 4.96
C PRO A 191 -23.46 12.45 4.02
N PRO A 192 -24.01 11.87 2.94
CA PRO A 192 -24.98 12.57 2.12
C PRO A 192 -26.07 13.13 3.04
N SER A 193 -26.40 14.41 2.93
CA SER A 193 -27.58 14.97 3.59
C SER A 193 -28.79 14.28 2.95
N SER A 194 -29.26 13.17 3.52
CA SER A 194 -30.33 12.37 2.94
C SER A 194 -31.64 13.16 3.01
N SER A 195 -31.98 13.87 1.93
CA SER A 195 -33.35 14.32 1.67
C SER A 195 -34.22 13.21 1.07
N GLU A 196 -33.61 12.10 0.65
CA GLU A 196 -34.29 10.95 0.04
C GLU A 196 -34.61 9.88 1.09
N ASP A 197 -35.87 9.46 1.11
CA ASP A 197 -36.34 8.37 1.96
C ASP A 197 -35.80 7.02 1.46
N VAL A 198 -35.04 6.34 2.30
CA VAL A 198 -34.46 5.00 2.04
C VAL A 198 -35.22 3.88 2.76
N SER A 199 -36.43 4.17 3.25
CA SER A 199 -37.33 3.20 3.87
C SER A 199 -37.66 2.03 2.92
N PHE A 200 -37.76 2.29 1.61
CA PHE A 200 -38.03 1.28 0.58
C PHE A 200 -37.06 0.10 0.61
N MET A 201 -35.81 0.31 1.06
CA MET A 201 -34.82 -0.76 1.08
C MET A 201 -35.13 -1.85 2.11
N ASP A 202 -36.05 -1.61 3.06
CA ASP A 202 -36.54 -2.63 3.99
C ASP A 202 -37.81 -3.33 3.50
N ASP A 203 -38.33 -3.00 2.30
CA ASP A 203 -39.49 -3.66 1.71
C ASP A 203 -39.11 -5.05 1.14
N PRO A 204 -39.64 -6.15 1.71
CA PRO A 204 -39.32 -7.50 1.23
C PRO A 204 -39.82 -7.77 -0.19
N LYS A 205 -40.93 -7.15 -0.61
CA LYS A 205 -41.46 -7.33 -1.96
C LYS A 205 -40.50 -6.74 -3.00
N LEU A 206 -40.01 -5.54 -2.71
CA LEU A 206 -39.05 -4.86 -3.57
C LEU A 206 -37.70 -5.60 -3.63
N ALA A 207 -37.30 -6.28 -2.54
CA ALA A 207 -36.15 -7.17 -2.57
C ALA A 207 -36.36 -8.37 -3.51
N GLU A 208 -37.52 -9.02 -3.51
CA GLU A 208 -37.80 -10.11 -4.45
C GLU A 208 -37.75 -9.64 -5.91
N ASP A 209 -38.26 -8.45 -6.22
CA ASP A 209 -38.10 -7.84 -7.55
C ASP A 209 -36.62 -7.60 -7.87
N GLY A 210 -35.84 -7.11 -6.88
CA GLY A 210 -34.40 -6.89 -7.00
C GLY A 210 -33.59 -8.14 -7.29
N LYS A 211 -34.07 -9.31 -6.88
CA LYS A 211 -33.46 -10.60 -7.21
C LYS A 211 -33.50 -10.86 -8.71
N ALA A 212 -34.63 -10.57 -9.37
CA ALA A 212 -34.74 -10.71 -10.82
C ALA A 212 -33.76 -9.77 -11.54
N GLU A 213 -33.66 -8.53 -11.08
CA GLU A 213 -32.77 -7.53 -11.68
C GLU A 213 -31.27 -7.87 -11.49
N ILE A 214 -30.86 -8.35 -10.33
CA ILE A 214 -29.48 -8.81 -10.09
C ILE A 214 -29.09 -9.91 -11.08
N LYS A 215 -30.01 -10.84 -11.35
CA LYS A 215 -29.82 -11.88 -12.35
C LYS A 215 -29.74 -11.29 -13.75
N GLN A 216 -30.65 -10.39 -14.09
CA GLN A 216 -30.78 -9.80 -15.42
C GLN A 216 -29.52 -9.01 -15.80
N TYR A 217 -29.00 -8.20 -14.89
CA TYR A 217 -27.79 -7.39 -15.09
C TYR A 217 -26.48 -8.17 -14.84
N GLY A 218 -26.56 -9.41 -14.35
CA GLY A 218 -25.39 -10.27 -14.15
C GLY A 218 -24.44 -9.81 -13.05
N CYS A 219 -24.96 -9.16 -12.00
CA CYS A 219 -24.12 -8.61 -10.93
C CYS A 219 -23.25 -9.70 -10.26
N ALA A 220 -23.76 -10.92 -10.17
CA ALA A 220 -23.07 -12.09 -9.63
C ALA A 220 -21.83 -12.52 -10.44
N GLY A 221 -21.72 -12.09 -11.71
CA GLY A 221 -20.54 -12.40 -12.52
C GLY A 221 -19.24 -11.78 -11.99
N CYS A 222 -19.35 -10.71 -11.19
CA CYS A 222 -18.23 -9.98 -10.58
C CYS A 222 -18.31 -9.92 -9.04
N HIS A 223 -19.49 -10.17 -8.45
CA HIS A 223 -19.74 -10.06 -7.02
C HIS A 223 -20.21 -11.40 -6.45
N GLU A 224 -19.69 -11.79 -5.29
CA GLU A 224 -20.31 -12.82 -4.47
C GLU A 224 -21.54 -12.20 -3.78
N ILE A 225 -22.73 -12.65 -4.17
CA ILE A 225 -24.02 -12.16 -3.65
C ILE A 225 -24.79 -13.36 -3.09
N LYS A 226 -25.34 -13.20 -1.89
CA LYS A 226 -26.13 -14.24 -1.24
C LYS A 226 -27.31 -14.67 -2.13
N GLY A 227 -27.43 -15.97 -2.40
CA GLY A 227 -28.43 -16.56 -3.27
C GLY A 227 -28.07 -16.60 -4.77
N PHE A 228 -26.84 -16.20 -5.13
CA PHE A 228 -26.31 -16.19 -6.50
C PHE A 228 -24.92 -16.83 -6.61
N GLU A 229 -24.52 -17.63 -5.62
CA GLU A 229 -23.18 -18.19 -5.51
C GLU A 229 -22.84 -19.14 -6.67
N GLU A 230 -23.86 -19.78 -7.24
CA GLU A 230 -23.76 -20.69 -8.39
C GLU A 230 -24.11 -20.01 -9.74
N GLU A 231 -24.40 -18.71 -9.74
CA GLU A 231 -24.79 -18.02 -10.96
C GLU A 231 -23.59 -17.85 -11.89
N GLN A 232 -23.77 -18.18 -13.18
CA GLN A 232 -22.70 -18.09 -14.16
C GLN A 232 -22.44 -16.64 -14.57
N ARG A 233 -21.20 -16.37 -14.98
CA ARG A 233 -20.86 -15.06 -15.57
C ARG A 233 -21.67 -14.84 -16.84
N ILE A 234 -22.33 -13.68 -16.92
CA ILE A 234 -23.06 -13.26 -18.12
C ILE A 234 -22.07 -12.62 -19.08
N GLY A 235 -22.02 -13.12 -20.32
CA GLY A 235 -21.20 -12.57 -21.39
C GLY A 235 -20.65 -13.63 -22.31
N LYS A 236 -20.19 -13.19 -23.49
CA LYS A 236 -19.47 -14.04 -24.44
C LYS A 236 -18.04 -14.26 -23.95
N GLU A 237 -17.53 -15.47 -24.12
CA GLU A 237 -16.12 -15.79 -23.92
C GLU A 237 -15.27 -15.02 -24.96
N LEU A 238 -14.16 -14.41 -24.54
CA LEU A 238 -13.41 -13.45 -25.36
C LEU A 238 -12.11 -14.00 -25.96
N THR A 239 -11.71 -15.25 -25.70
CA THR A 239 -10.42 -15.83 -26.15
C THR A 239 -10.31 -16.00 -27.66
N THR A 240 -11.45 -16.16 -28.36
CA THR A 240 -11.52 -16.29 -29.82
C THR A 240 -12.33 -15.17 -30.47
N GLU A 241 -12.64 -14.10 -29.75
CA GLU A 241 -13.53 -13.05 -30.25
C GLU A 241 -12.99 -12.38 -31.51
N GLY A 242 -11.68 -12.16 -31.58
CA GLY A 242 -10.99 -11.59 -32.74
C GLY A 242 -11.06 -12.47 -33.99
N ALA A 243 -11.32 -13.78 -33.84
CA ALA A 243 -11.53 -14.71 -34.96
C ALA A 243 -12.99 -14.77 -35.45
N THR A 244 -13.93 -14.06 -34.80
CA THR A 244 -15.33 -14.02 -35.23
C THR A 244 -15.41 -13.41 -36.63
N PRO A 245 -15.99 -14.07 -37.65
CA PRO A 245 -16.20 -13.47 -38.96
C PRO A 245 -16.91 -12.13 -38.86
N LEU A 246 -16.52 -11.14 -39.68
CA LEU A 246 -17.02 -9.77 -39.58
C LEU A 246 -18.56 -9.71 -39.73
N GLU A 247 -19.13 -10.57 -40.58
CA GLU A 247 -20.57 -10.66 -40.84
C GLU A 247 -21.35 -11.20 -39.63
N ARG A 248 -20.66 -11.79 -38.64
CA ARG A 248 -21.24 -12.27 -37.38
C ARG A 248 -21.07 -11.26 -36.23
N LEU A 249 -20.42 -10.12 -36.47
CA LEU A 249 -20.41 -9.00 -35.55
C LEU A 249 -21.67 -8.16 -35.79
N ASP A 250 -22.57 -8.11 -34.80
CA ASP A 250 -23.82 -7.35 -34.93
C ASP A 250 -23.56 -5.85 -34.71
N PHE A 251 -23.38 -5.11 -35.82
CA PHE A 251 -23.34 -3.64 -35.82
C PHE A 251 -24.72 -2.99 -35.60
N ALA A 252 -25.76 -3.80 -35.34
CA ALA A 252 -27.12 -3.35 -35.14
C ALA A 252 -27.63 -2.48 -36.30
N LEU A 253 -28.17 -1.30 -36.01
CA LEU A 253 -28.64 -0.35 -37.02
C LEU A 253 -27.51 0.54 -37.59
N LEU A 254 -26.24 0.25 -37.24
CA LEU A 254 -25.10 1.08 -37.62
C LEU A 254 -24.29 0.53 -38.80
N THR A 255 -24.63 -0.64 -39.37
CA THR A 255 -23.86 -1.25 -40.47
C THR A 255 -23.58 -0.29 -41.62
N GLN A 256 -24.62 0.34 -42.19
CA GLN A 256 -24.43 1.31 -43.29
C GLN A 256 -23.59 2.51 -42.87
N ASN A 257 -23.81 3.02 -41.65
CA ASN A 257 -23.00 4.13 -41.15
C ASN A 257 -21.52 3.73 -40.99
N ALA A 258 -21.26 2.50 -40.58
CA ALA A 258 -19.91 1.95 -40.46
C ALA A 258 -19.21 1.78 -41.82
N GLU A 259 -19.94 1.28 -42.82
CA GLU A 259 -19.45 1.14 -44.20
C GLU A 259 -19.19 2.49 -44.88
N TYR A 260 -20.02 3.51 -44.62
CA TYR A 260 -19.84 4.85 -45.19
C TYR A 260 -18.93 5.77 -44.38
N GLY A 261 -18.30 5.26 -43.31
CA GLY A 261 -17.44 6.04 -42.42
C GLY A 261 -18.14 7.16 -41.65
N ARG A 262 -19.44 7.03 -41.42
CA ARG A 262 -20.24 7.94 -40.59
C ARG A 262 -20.15 7.49 -39.14
N ASP A 263 -19.06 7.85 -38.47
CA ASP A 263 -18.83 7.52 -37.06
C ASP A 263 -19.67 8.42 -36.12
N PRO A 264 -20.61 7.86 -35.34
CA PRO A 264 -21.41 8.63 -34.37
C PRO A 264 -20.62 9.11 -33.15
N LEU A 265 -19.53 8.41 -32.78
CA LEU A 265 -18.67 8.73 -31.65
C LEU A 265 -17.45 9.57 -32.04
N LYS A 266 -17.12 9.62 -33.34
CA LYS A 266 -15.97 10.35 -33.90
C LYS A 266 -14.68 9.98 -33.18
N LEU A 267 -14.40 8.69 -33.03
CA LEU A 267 -13.23 8.21 -32.28
C LEU A 267 -11.92 8.56 -32.99
N HIS A 268 -11.91 8.52 -34.32
CA HIS A 268 -10.72 8.78 -35.13
C HIS A 268 -10.96 9.82 -36.23
N PRO A 269 -11.25 11.08 -35.87
CA PRO A 269 -11.66 12.10 -36.84
C PRO A 269 -10.52 12.48 -37.82
N ASN A 270 -9.28 12.14 -37.49
CA ASN A 270 -8.09 12.46 -38.28
C ASN A 270 -7.53 11.26 -39.06
N ASP A 271 -8.12 10.07 -38.92
CA ASP A 271 -7.68 8.89 -39.66
C ASP A 271 -7.97 9.06 -41.15
N LYS A 272 -7.07 8.56 -42.01
CA LYS A 272 -7.28 8.61 -43.46
C LYS A 272 -8.44 7.72 -43.90
N GLU A 273 -8.62 6.61 -43.19
CA GLU A 273 -9.71 5.67 -43.38
C GLU A 273 -10.80 6.00 -42.37
N GLN A 274 -11.96 6.40 -42.87
CA GLN A 274 -13.10 6.79 -42.04
C GLN A 274 -14.05 5.62 -41.80
N GLU A 275 -13.98 4.58 -42.64
CA GLU A 275 -14.77 3.37 -42.51
C GLU A 275 -14.39 2.62 -41.23
N TRP A 276 -15.40 2.16 -40.51
CA TRP A 276 -15.21 1.44 -39.25
C TRP A 276 -15.97 0.10 -39.23
N TYR A 277 -16.44 -0.36 -40.39
CA TYR A 277 -16.97 -1.71 -40.58
C TYR A 277 -15.83 -2.75 -40.63
N ASN A 278 -15.20 -2.96 -39.49
CA ASN A 278 -14.13 -3.94 -39.27
C ASN A 278 -14.03 -4.28 -37.77
N HIS A 279 -13.22 -5.28 -37.40
CA HIS A 279 -13.08 -5.71 -35.99
C HIS A 279 -12.60 -4.59 -35.06
N ARG A 280 -11.65 -3.75 -35.52
CA ARG A 280 -11.13 -2.63 -34.72
C ARG A 280 -12.26 -1.66 -34.40
N GLY A 281 -12.99 -1.23 -35.44
CA GLY A 281 -14.13 -0.34 -35.31
C GLY A 281 -15.20 -0.90 -34.39
N PHE A 282 -15.58 -2.18 -34.58
CA PHE A 282 -16.56 -2.84 -33.71
C PHE A 282 -16.16 -2.80 -32.22
N PHE A 283 -14.94 -3.25 -31.90
CA PHE A 283 -14.46 -3.31 -30.52
C PHE A 283 -14.28 -1.93 -29.89
N GLU A 284 -13.68 -0.98 -30.60
CA GLU A 284 -13.47 0.38 -30.07
C GLU A 284 -14.80 1.05 -29.75
N HIS A 285 -15.80 0.95 -30.62
CA HIS A 285 -17.12 1.51 -30.38
C HIS A 285 -17.82 0.81 -29.20
N LYS A 286 -17.76 -0.52 -29.15
CA LYS A 286 -18.38 -1.32 -28.08
C LYS A 286 -17.75 -1.07 -26.71
N LEU A 287 -16.45 -0.82 -26.66
CA LEU A 287 -15.72 -0.45 -25.43
C LEU A 287 -15.91 1.02 -25.06
N SER A 288 -16.17 1.90 -26.03
CA SER A 288 -16.37 3.34 -25.81
C SER A 288 -17.75 3.65 -25.25
N GLU A 289 -18.78 3.17 -25.94
CA GLU A 289 -20.17 3.46 -25.64
C GLU A 289 -21.04 2.26 -26.07
N PRO A 290 -21.12 1.21 -25.25
CA PRO A 290 -21.83 -0.03 -25.63
C PRO A 290 -23.27 0.24 -26.09
N LYS A 291 -23.95 1.23 -25.49
CA LYS A 291 -25.37 1.53 -25.74
C LYS A 291 -25.68 1.97 -27.17
N ILE A 292 -24.68 2.37 -27.97
CA ILE A 292 -24.91 2.76 -29.37
C ILE A 292 -25.55 1.62 -30.17
N TYR A 293 -25.22 0.35 -29.87
CA TYR A 293 -25.73 -0.81 -30.59
C TYR A 293 -27.20 -1.13 -30.27
N ASP A 294 -27.78 -0.46 -29.28
CA ASP A 294 -29.22 -0.56 -28.97
C ASP A 294 -30.02 0.64 -29.53
N THR A 295 -29.33 1.66 -30.05
CA THR A 295 -29.96 2.90 -30.54
C THR A 295 -30.96 2.60 -31.66
N GLY A 296 -32.21 3.03 -31.49
CA GLY A 296 -33.31 2.79 -32.44
C GLY A 296 -33.91 1.38 -32.38
N LYS A 297 -33.30 0.43 -31.65
CA LYS A 297 -33.85 -0.90 -31.36
C LYS A 297 -34.63 -0.94 -30.04
N SER A 298 -34.13 -0.26 -29.00
CA SER A 298 -34.62 -0.41 -27.61
C SER A 298 -36.13 -0.27 -27.43
N GLN A 299 -36.76 0.62 -28.19
CA GLN A 299 -38.21 0.90 -28.14
C GLN A 299 -39.08 -0.26 -28.64
N TYR A 300 -38.49 -1.23 -29.35
CA TYR A 300 -39.16 -2.40 -29.90
C TYR A 300 -38.74 -3.70 -29.20
N LEU A 301 -37.84 -3.62 -28.21
CA LEU A 301 -37.33 -4.77 -27.47
C LEU A 301 -38.02 -4.86 -26.11
N GLU A 302 -38.36 -6.07 -25.69
CA GLU A 302 -38.72 -6.33 -24.29
C GLU A 302 -37.50 -6.03 -23.38
N GLY A 303 -37.76 -5.72 -22.11
CA GLY A 303 -36.73 -5.42 -21.11
C GLY A 303 -35.58 -6.43 -21.09
N LYS A 304 -35.89 -7.71 -21.30
CA LYS A 304 -34.92 -8.80 -21.29
C LYS A 304 -34.04 -8.90 -22.54
N ASP A 305 -34.51 -8.41 -23.68
CA ASP A 305 -33.85 -8.56 -25.00
C ASP A 305 -32.94 -7.37 -25.35
N LYS A 306 -33.08 -6.29 -24.59
CA LYS A 306 -32.23 -5.11 -24.59
C LYS A 306 -30.76 -5.44 -24.30
N LEU A 307 -29.84 -4.69 -24.93
CA LEU A 307 -28.40 -4.80 -24.64
C LEU A 307 -28.11 -4.58 -23.15
N ARG A 308 -27.36 -5.52 -22.56
CA ARG A 308 -27.05 -5.56 -21.12
C ARG A 308 -25.62 -5.14 -20.76
N MET A 309 -24.75 -4.95 -21.76
CA MET A 309 -23.36 -4.59 -21.52
C MET A 309 -23.28 -3.21 -20.86
N PRO A 310 -22.79 -3.13 -19.60
CA PRO A 310 -22.64 -1.84 -18.93
C PRO A 310 -21.42 -1.10 -19.50
N LYS A 311 -21.33 0.20 -19.24
CA LYS A 311 -20.24 1.05 -19.74
C LYS A 311 -19.00 0.92 -18.84
N PRO A 312 -17.90 0.30 -19.29
CA PRO A 312 -16.68 0.23 -18.50
C PRO A 312 -15.98 1.60 -18.43
N TYR A 313 -15.19 1.83 -17.39
CA TYR A 313 -14.26 2.95 -17.37
C TYR A 313 -12.96 2.56 -18.07
N LEU A 314 -12.68 3.21 -19.20
CA LEU A 314 -11.46 3.00 -19.97
C LEU A 314 -10.92 4.35 -20.45
N THR A 315 -9.67 4.66 -20.08
CA THR A 315 -8.90 5.72 -20.74
C THR A 315 -8.67 5.36 -22.20
N GLU A 316 -8.29 6.33 -23.03
CA GLU A 316 -7.97 6.09 -24.44
C GLU A 316 -6.86 5.04 -24.62
N GLU A 317 -5.80 5.13 -23.80
CA GLU A 317 -4.72 4.15 -23.78
C GLU A 317 -5.22 2.75 -23.42
N TRP A 318 -6.04 2.61 -22.38
CA TRP A 318 -6.59 1.32 -21.98
C TRP A 318 -7.55 0.74 -23.02
N ARG A 319 -8.34 1.60 -23.66
CA ARG A 319 -9.25 1.19 -24.74
C ARG A 319 -8.46 0.66 -25.92
N THR A 320 -7.42 1.37 -26.33
CA THR A 320 -6.50 0.93 -27.41
C THR A 320 -5.82 -0.39 -27.05
N GLY A 321 -5.30 -0.51 -25.83
CA GLY A 321 -4.67 -1.74 -25.34
C GLY A 321 -5.64 -2.93 -25.31
N LEU A 322 -6.87 -2.72 -24.85
CA LEU A 322 -7.90 -3.76 -24.80
C LEU A 322 -8.41 -4.14 -26.19
N THR A 323 -8.62 -3.17 -27.09
CA THR A 323 -8.92 -3.45 -28.50
C THR A 323 -7.81 -4.28 -29.13
N THR A 324 -6.54 -3.91 -28.90
CA THR A 324 -5.39 -4.67 -29.41
C THR A 324 -5.38 -6.11 -28.89
N LEU A 325 -5.68 -6.29 -27.60
CA LEU A 325 -5.82 -7.62 -27.00
C LEU A 325 -6.94 -8.42 -27.68
N LEU A 326 -8.12 -7.83 -27.86
CA LEU A 326 -9.28 -8.49 -28.49
C LEU A 326 -9.04 -8.84 -29.96
N LEU A 327 -8.34 -7.98 -30.71
CA LEU A 327 -7.91 -8.28 -32.07
C LEU A 327 -6.94 -9.47 -32.11
N GLY A 328 -6.09 -9.59 -31.08
CA GLY A 328 -5.18 -10.74 -30.90
C GLY A 328 -5.84 -11.99 -30.29
N SER A 329 -7.08 -11.91 -29.83
CA SER A 329 -7.84 -13.03 -29.28
C SER A 329 -8.40 -13.91 -30.39
N VAL A 330 -7.52 -14.60 -31.10
CA VAL A 330 -7.83 -15.44 -32.27
C VAL A 330 -7.65 -16.95 -31.98
N GLY A 331 -7.52 -17.31 -30.70
CA GLY A 331 -7.25 -18.68 -30.27
C GLY A 331 -5.87 -19.22 -30.68
N ALA A 332 -5.59 -20.48 -30.35
CA ALA A 332 -4.33 -21.15 -30.67
C ALA A 332 -4.10 -21.33 -32.19
N GLU A 333 -5.19 -21.40 -32.97
CA GLU A 333 -5.14 -21.59 -34.42
C GLU A 333 -4.97 -20.28 -35.19
N GLY A 334 -5.43 -19.15 -34.65
CA GLY A 334 -5.29 -17.84 -35.29
C GLY A 334 -4.06 -17.05 -34.82
N ALA A 335 -3.45 -17.42 -33.68
CA ALA A 335 -2.28 -16.75 -33.13
C ALA A 335 -1.02 -17.07 -33.95
N ASN A 336 -0.86 -16.44 -35.11
CA ASN A 336 0.36 -16.48 -35.92
C ASN A 336 1.51 -15.65 -35.29
N VAL A 337 1.58 -15.57 -33.96
CA VAL A 337 2.67 -14.91 -33.23
C VAL A 337 3.75 -15.96 -32.98
N PRO A 338 4.93 -15.89 -33.64
CA PRO A 338 5.97 -16.88 -33.44
C PRO A 338 6.35 -17.00 -31.96
N ALA A 339 6.54 -18.23 -31.47
CA ALA A 339 6.94 -18.49 -30.09
C ALA A 339 8.21 -17.70 -29.66
N ALA A 340 9.07 -17.37 -30.64
CA ALA A 340 10.27 -16.55 -30.46
C ALA A 340 10.00 -15.10 -30.00
N LEU A 341 8.79 -14.57 -30.18
CA LEU A 341 8.40 -13.23 -29.72
C LEU A 341 7.99 -13.21 -28.24
N PHE A 342 7.74 -14.37 -27.63
CA PHE A 342 7.47 -14.47 -26.19
C PHE A 342 8.78 -14.49 -25.40
N TYR A 343 8.97 -13.50 -24.54
CA TYR A 343 10.13 -13.45 -23.65
C TYR A 343 9.94 -14.43 -22.47
N ASN A 344 10.48 -15.63 -22.64
CA ASN A 344 10.53 -16.68 -21.62
C ASN A 344 12.00 -16.96 -21.25
N PRO A 345 12.53 -16.31 -20.20
CA PRO A 345 13.93 -16.46 -19.81
C PRO A 345 14.22 -17.92 -19.45
N GLN A 346 15.28 -18.47 -20.04
CA GLN A 346 15.73 -19.85 -19.79
C GLN A 346 16.66 -19.96 -18.58
N ASP A 347 17.23 -18.84 -18.13
CA ASP A 347 18.09 -18.79 -16.94
C ASP A 347 17.29 -18.43 -15.69
N GLY A 348 17.57 -19.14 -14.58
CA GLY A 348 16.84 -18.98 -13.32
C GLY A 348 16.89 -17.54 -12.78
N ARG A 349 18.01 -16.83 -12.97
CA ARG A 349 18.18 -15.46 -12.47
C ARG A 349 17.16 -14.50 -13.10
N ARG A 350 17.03 -14.50 -14.43
CA ARG A 350 16.05 -13.64 -15.11
C ARG A 350 14.62 -14.07 -14.81
N GLN A 351 14.37 -15.36 -14.61
CA GLN A 351 13.07 -15.87 -14.17
C GLN A 351 12.70 -15.39 -12.76
N ASP A 352 13.64 -15.39 -11.81
CA ASP A 352 13.43 -14.86 -10.46
C ASP A 352 13.17 -13.36 -10.47
N ILE A 353 13.85 -12.60 -11.34
CA ILE A 353 13.57 -11.18 -11.56
C ILE A 353 12.13 -10.99 -12.06
N GLN A 354 11.72 -11.75 -13.09
CA GLN A 354 10.38 -11.67 -13.66
C GLN A 354 9.29 -12.04 -12.63
N ASN A 355 9.49 -13.13 -11.88
CA ASN A 355 8.56 -13.58 -10.84
C ASN A 355 8.47 -12.58 -9.68
N GLY A 356 9.59 -12.00 -9.25
CA GLY A 356 9.61 -10.99 -8.22
C GLY A 356 8.82 -9.74 -8.57
N TRP A 357 8.87 -9.29 -9.83
CA TRP A 357 8.12 -8.12 -10.28
C TRP A 357 6.60 -8.28 -10.12
N TRP A 358 6.05 -9.49 -10.22
CA TRP A 358 4.63 -9.73 -9.93
C TRP A 358 4.29 -9.42 -8.48
N VAL A 359 5.13 -9.85 -7.53
CA VAL A 359 4.92 -9.60 -6.09
C VAL A 359 5.14 -8.11 -5.78
N ILE A 360 6.20 -7.50 -6.31
CA ILE A 360 6.51 -6.07 -6.15
C ILE A 360 5.33 -5.19 -6.59
N LYS A 361 4.73 -5.50 -7.75
CA LYS A 361 3.56 -4.77 -8.27
C LYS A 361 2.29 -5.06 -7.48
N LYS A 362 2.05 -6.33 -7.10
CA LYS A 362 0.87 -6.74 -6.32
C LYS A 362 0.73 -5.98 -5.01
N TYR A 363 1.85 -5.69 -4.33
CA TYR A 363 1.86 -5.03 -3.03
C TYR A 363 2.33 -3.56 -3.08
N ASN A 364 2.43 -2.98 -4.28
CA ASN A 364 2.84 -1.58 -4.49
C ASN A 364 4.14 -1.19 -3.77
N CYS A 365 5.16 -2.05 -3.78
CA CYS A 365 6.41 -1.75 -3.08
C CYS A 365 7.08 -0.47 -3.63
N MET A 366 6.83 -0.14 -4.90
CA MET A 366 7.30 1.07 -5.59
C MET A 366 6.67 2.37 -5.07
N GLY A 367 5.54 2.30 -4.36
CA GLY A 367 4.94 3.47 -3.72
C GLY A 367 5.82 4.03 -2.59
N CYS A 368 6.54 3.16 -1.89
CA CYS A 368 7.43 3.51 -0.78
C CYS A 368 8.91 3.47 -1.16
N HIS A 369 9.32 2.48 -1.96
CA HIS A 369 10.72 2.19 -2.25
C HIS A 369 11.10 2.48 -3.70
N VAL A 370 12.36 2.85 -3.90
CA VAL A 370 12.99 2.83 -5.23
C VAL A 370 13.67 1.48 -5.42
N LEU A 371 13.18 0.68 -6.38
CA LEU A 371 13.65 -0.68 -6.65
C LEU A 371 14.60 -0.77 -7.84
N GLN A 372 14.56 0.20 -8.76
CA GLN A 372 15.43 0.25 -9.92
C GLN A 372 15.84 1.69 -10.28
N PRO A 373 17.02 1.89 -10.89
CA PRO A 373 17.39 3.19 -11.44
C PRO A 373 16.34 3.68 -12.44
N GLY A 374 16.03 4.99 -12.40
CA GLY A 374 15.04 5.59 -13.30
C GLY A 374 13.60 5.14 -13.05
N GLN A 375 13.30 4.50 -11.90
CA GLN A 375 11.93 4.16 -11.52
C GLN A 375 11.00 5.37 -11.65
N ARG A 376 9.83 5.17 -12.27
CA ARG A 376 8.75 6.16 -12.32
C ARG A 376 7.46 5.56 -11.79
N VAL A 377 6.67 6.37 -11.10
CA VAL A 377 5.39 5.97 -10.53
C VAL A 377 4.31 7.01 -10.83
N PRO A 378 3.06 6.59 -11.09
CA PRO A 378 1.92 7.49 -11.24
C PRO A 378 1.43 7.97 -9.87
N LEU A 379 1.33 9.28 -9.68
CA LEU A 379 0.80 9.89 -8.46
C LEU A 379 0.00 11.16 -8.77
N PHE A 380 -0.86 11.55 -7.84
CA PHE A 380 -1.47 12.87 -7.82
C PHE A 380 -0.62 13.82 -6.98
N ASN A 381 -0.43 15.05 -7.47
CA ASN A 381 0.27 16.10 -6.74
C ASN A 381 -0.40 17.44 -7.04
N ASN A 382 -1.48 17.71 -6.31
CA ASN A 382 -2.39 18.83 -6.54
C ASN A 382 -2.76 18.92 -8.03
N SER A 383 -3.32 17.81 -8.54
CA SER A 383 -3.66 17.66 -9.96
C SER A 383 -4.88 16.77 -10.16
N ALA A 384 -5.73 17.11 -11.14
CA ALA A 384 -6.92 16.34 -11.48
C ALA A 384 -6.58 14.94 -12.02
N GLU A 385 -5.53 14.89 -12.85
CA GLU A 385 -4.99 13.70 -13.47
C GLU A 385 -3.65 13.30 -12.82
N PRO A 386 -3.32 12.00 -12.78
CA PRO A 386 -2.05 11.55 -12.23
C PRO A 386 -0.90 11.89 -13.18
N MET A 387 0.25 12.25 -12.62
CA MET A 387 1.50 12.47 -13.36
C MET A 387 2.53 11.38 -13.05
N MET A 388 3.39 11.11 -14.02
CA MET A 388 4.50 10.17 -13.85
C MET A 388 5.73 10.86 -13.26
N THR A 389 6.04 10.57 -11.99
CA THR A 389 7.18 11.16 -11.28
C THR A 389 8.31 10.14 -11.10
N GLY A 390 9.56 10.60 -11.10
CA GLY A 390 10.73 9.77 -10.80
C GLY A 390 10.85 9.44 -9.31
N GLY A 391 11.26 8.21 -8.99
CA GLY A 391 11.41 7.71 -7.62
C GLY A 391 10.20 6.91 -7.14
N ALA A 392 9.79 7.16 -5.89
CA ALA A 392 8.64 6.54 -5.24
C ALA A 392 7.60 7.60 -4.83
N VAL A 393 6.35 7.21 -4.62
CA VAL A 393 5.25 8.14 -4.30
C VAL A 393 5.60 9.00 -3.08
N LEU A 394 6.09 8.37 -2.01
CA LEU A 394 6.47 9.07 -0.77
C LEU A 394 7.59 10.10 -0.97
N THR A 395 8.52 9.86 -1.89
CA THR A 395 9.64 10.79 -2.15
C THR A 395 9.17 12.12 -2.74
N SER A 396 7.96 12.16 -3.31
CA SER A 396 7.35 13.36 -3.89
C SER A 396 6.35 14.05 -2.96
N MET A 397 6.02 13.44 -1.81
CA MET A 397 5.05 14.01 -0.87
C MET A 397 5.66 15.20 -0.11
N PRO A 398 4.92 16.31 0.09
CA PRO A 398 5.42 17.50 0.79
C PRO A 398 6.03 17.22 2.16
N PHE A 399 5.42 16.29 2.92
CA PHE A 399 5.88 15.89 4.26
C PHE A 399 7.37 15.48 4.29
N TYR A 400 7.85 14.75 3.27
CA TYR A 400 9.21 14.21 3.24
C TYR A 400 10.23 15.12 2.55
N GLN A 401 9.83 16.27 2.02
CA GLN A 401 10.76 17.17 1.33
C GLN A 401 11.83 17.74 2.27
N SER A 402 11.46 18.02 3.51
CA SER A 402 12.33 18.53 4.57
C SER A 402 12.88 17.45 5.52
N THR A 403 12.43 16.19 5.38
CA THR A 403 12.77 15.07 6.28
C THR A 403 13.17 13.82 5.48
N LYS A 404 14.11 13.98 4.54
CA LYS A 404 14.51 12.93 3.60
C LYS A 404 15.10 11.69 4.30
N GLU A 405 15.70 11.86 5.46
CA GLU A 405 16.20 10.81 6.34
C GLU A 405 15.11 9.89 6.90
N LEU A 406 13.85 10.36 6.89
CA LEU A 406 12.68 9.58 7.30
C LEU A 406 12.07 8.77 6.16
N LEU A 407 12.62 8.85 4.94
CA LEU A 407 12.13 8.08 3.80
C LEU A 407 12.48 6.59 3.94
N PRO A 408 11.67 5.69 3.36
CA PRO A 408 12.03 4.29 3.21
C PRO A 408 13.35 4.15 2.41
N PRO A 409 14.12 3.08 2.63
CA PRO A 409 15.38 2.89 1.91
C PRO A 409 15.14 2.59 0.43
N MET A 410 16.13 2.91 -0.39
CA MET A 410 16.26 2.33 -1.72
C MET A 410 16.59 0.84 -1.62
N LEU A 411 16.01 0.03 -2.49
CA LEU A 411 16.15 -1.43 -2.50
C LEU A 411 16.90 -1.97 -3.73
N THR A 412 17.52 -1.09 -4.52
CA THR A 412 18.25 -1.43 -5.75
C THR A 412 19.39 -2.42 -5.57
N SER A 413 19.93 -2.54 -4.35
CA SER A 413 21.04 -3.44 -3.99
C SER A 413 20.75 -4.26 -2.73
N GLU A 414 19.48 -4.44 -2.36
CA GLU A 414 19.12 -5.05 -1.07
C GLU A 414 19.67 -6.48 -0.95
N GLY A 415 19.70 -7.27 -2.02
CA GLY A 415 20.27 -8.62 -2.00
C GLY A 415 21.78 -8.65 -1.73
N ALA A 416 22.53 -7.64 -2.17
CA ALA A 416 23.95 -7.51 -1.81
C ALA A 416 24.13 -7.06 -0.35
N ARG A 417 23.14 -6.35 0.21
CA ARG A 417 23.21 -5.71 1.52
C ARG A 417 22.93 -6.67 2.67
N VAL A 418 21.82 -7.41 2.58
CA VAL A 418 21.30 -8.16 3.72
C VAL A 418 21.41 -9.66 3.54
N ASP A 419 21.53 -10.34 4.67
CA ASP A 419 21.42 -11.79 4.76
C ASP A 419 20.00 -12.24 4.32
N PRO A 420 19.87 -13.24 3.42
CA PRO A 420 18.58 -13.65 2.87
C PRO A 420 17.64 -14.29 3.91
N ASP A 421 18.18 -15.01 4.91
CA ASP A 421 17.36 -15.59 5.98
C ASP A 421 16.84 -14.50 6.91
N TRP A 422 17.68 -13.49 7.18
CA TRP A 422 17.24 -12.29 7.89
C TRP A 422 16.16 -11.55 7.11
N LEU A 423 16.34 -11.36 5.79
CA LEU A 423 15.38 -10.64 4.94
C LEU A 423 14.04 -11.36 4.92
N MET A 424 14.04 -12.69 4.82
CA MET A 424 12.81 -13.48 4.88
C MET A 424 12.06 -13.28 6.21
N LYS A 425 12.78 -13.30 7.34
CA LYS A 425 12.21 -13.05 8.68
C LYS A 425 11.65 -11.63 8.79
N PHE A 426 12.38 -10.63 8.28
CA PHE A 426 11.95 -9.24 8.29
C PHE A 426 10.73 -8.98 7.41
N LEU A 427 10.66 -9.58 6.21
CA LEU A 427 9.49 -9.45 5.34
C LEU A 427 8.25 -10.13 5.92
N LYS A 428 8.43 -11.21 6.70
CA LYS A 428 7.35 -11.88 7.42
C LYS A 428 6.83 -11.03 8.58
N ASP A 429 7.72 -10.43 9.37
CA ASP A 429 7.37 -9.53 10.46
C ASP A 429 8.40 -8.39 10.61
N PRO A 430 8.11 -7.20 10.05
CA PRO A 430 9.01 -6.05 10.13
C PRO A 430 9.18 -5.48 11.54
N SER A 431 8.33 -5.85 12.50
CA SER A 431 8.47 -5.42 13.90
C SER A 431 9.67 -6.09 14.58
N LEU A 432 10.09 -7.27 14.08
CA LEU A 432 11.11 -8.12 14.68
C LEU A 432 10.88 -8.33 16.19
N MET A 433 9.62 -8.53 16.58
CA MET A 433 9.29 -8.89 17.96
C MET A 433 9.84 -10.30 18.27
N PRO A 434 10.60 -10.49 19.36
CA PRO A 434 10.93 -11.79 19.90
C PRO A 434 9.69 -12.67 20.09
N SER A 435 9.80 -13.95 19.76
CA SER A 435 8.74 -14.93 19.97
C SER A 435 8.39 -15.02 21.46
N GLY A 436 7.13 -14.77 21.81
CA GLY A 436 6.63 -14.82 23.20
C GLY A 436 6.61 -13.49 23.95
N GLU A 437 7.12 -12.39 23.37
CA GLU A 437 6.96 -11.05 23.94
C GLU A 437 5.52 -10.57 23.73
N LYS A 438 4.79 -10.27 24.82
CA LYS A 438 3.43 -9.71 24.72
C LYS A 438 3.51 -8.28 24.14
N PRO A 439 2.52 -7.84 23.33
CA PRO A 439 2.41 -6.44 22.95
C PRO A 439 2.46 -5.59 24.23
N ALA A 440 3.44 -4.69 24.33
CA ALA A 440 3.45 -3.74 25.43
C ALA A 440 2.16 -2.91 25.37
N ALA A 441 1.42 -2.84 26.49
CA ALA A 441 0.38 -1.83 26.61
C ALA A 441 1.06 -0.47 26.42
N VAL A 442 0.64 0.27 25.39
CA VAL A 442 1.14 1.62 25.14
C VAL A 442 0.88 2.42 26.41
N PRO A 443 1.88 3.09 27.02
CA PRO A 443 1.58 4.02 28.10
C PRO A 443 0.65 5.07 27.50
N ALA A 444 -0.57 5.16 28.05
CA ALA A 444 -1.44 6.28 27.75
C ALA A 444 -0.64 7.55 28.04
N SER A 445 -0.50 8.42 27.03
CA SER A 445 -0.09 9.80 27.28
C SER A 445 -0.98 10.34 28.42
N PRO A 446 -0.43 11.03 29.42
CA PRO A 446 -1.18 11.36 30.62
C PRO A 446 -2.31 12.33 30.27
N SER A 447 -3.54 11.82 30.20
CA SER A 447 -4.74 12.63 30.42
C SER A 447 -4.95 12.74 31.93
N PRO A 448 -5.24 13.94 32.47
CA PRO A 448 -5.44 14.10 33.89
C PRO A 448 -6.78 13.47 34.30
N SER A 449 -6.78 12.76 35.42
CA SER A 449 -7.94 12.31 36.19
C SER A 449 -8.78 11.15 35.65
N ALA A 450 -8.47 9.94 36.11
CA ALA A 450 -9.48 8.98 36.57
C ALA A 450 -8.87 8.05 37.63
N ALA A 451 -9.56 7.93 38.77
CA ALA A 451 -9.12 7.25 39.98
C ALA A 451 -8.99 5.72 39.81
N ALA A 452 -8.06 5.15 40.57
CA ALA A 452 -7.70 3.73 40.59
C ALA A 452 -8.82 2.81 41.10
N SER A 453 -8.89 1.60 40.56
CA SER A 453 -9.50 0.41 41.19
C SER A 453 -8.54 -0.78 41.05
N PRO A 454 -8.52 -1.71 42.02
CA PRO A 454 -7.38 -2.57 42.27
C PRO A 454 -7.31 -3.79 41.33
N ALA A 455 -6.06 -4.23 41.15
CA ALA A 455 -5.64 -5.29 40.24
C ALA A 455 -6.24 -6.66 40.59
N ALA A 456 -6.74 -7.36 39.57
CA ALA A 456 -6.94 -8.80 39.58
C ALA A 456 -5.79 -9.47 38.81
N GLU A 457 -5.19 -10.49 39.42
CA GLU A 457 -4.10 -11.29 38.86
C GLU A 457 -4.50 -11.98 37.56
N ALA A 458 -3.77 -11.73 36.47
CA ALA A 458 -4.00 -12.36 35.17
C ALA A 458 -3.09 -13.59 34.98
N LYS A 459 -3.71 -14.77 34.90
CA LYS A 459 -3.11 -16.02 34.40
C LYS A 459 -2.83 -15.94 32.87
N PRO A 460 -1.95 -16.80 32.32
CA PRO A 460 -1.40 -16.63 30.98
C PRO A 460 -2.46 -16.91 29.90
N SER A 461 -2.85 -15.89 29.12
CA SER A 461 -3.70 -16.07 27.93
C SER A 461 -2.84 -16.39 26.71
N ALA A 462 -3.08 -17.56 26.11
CA ALA A 462 -2.84 -17.78 24.70
C ALA A 462 -3.74 -16.83 23.88
N ALA A 463 -3.29 -16.43 22.69
CA ALA A 463 -4.01 -15.52 21.81
C ALA A 463 -5.36 -16.12 21.37
N THR A 464 -6.43 -15.80 22.09
CA THR A 464 -7.81 -16.16 21.77
C THR A 464 -8.55 -14.88 21.40
N ASN A 465 -9.24 -14.86 20.26
CA ASN A 465 -10.14 -13.77 19.88
C ASN A 465 -11.15 -13.49 21.03
N ASP A 466 -11.19 -12.25 21.53
CA ASP A 466 -12.21 -11.80 22.49
C ASP A 466 -13.58 -11.72 21.77
N GLN A 467 -14.39 -12.75 21.98
CA GLN A 467 -15.62 -13.04 21.25
C GLN A 467 -16.89 -12.64 21.98
N THR A 468 -16.80 -11.70 22.93
CA THR A 468 -17.98 -11.26 23.70
C THR A 468 -18.54 -9.88 23.33
N GLY A 469 -18.13 -9.28 22.21
CA GLY A 469 -18.74 -8.00 21.78
C GLY A 469 -17.82 -6.98 21.09
N GLY A 470 -16.80 -7.46 20.38
CA GLY A 470 -16.01 -6.64 19.46
C GLY A 470 -14.95 -5.74 20.10
N ARG A 471 -14.22 -6.26 21.09
CA ARG A 471 -12.95 -5.64 21.46
C ARG A 471 -11.86 -6.07 20.48
N LEU A 472 -11.19 -5.09 19.86
CA LEU A 472 -10.09 -5.35 18.94
C LEU A 472 -8.91 -5.97 19.70
N GLN A 473 -8.31 -7.01 19.14
CA GLN A 473 -7.14 -7.63 19.77
C GLN A 473 -5.90 -6.75 19.59
N PRO A 474 -5.08 -6.57 20.64
CA PRO A 474 -3.80 -5.87 20.54
C PRO A 474 -2.94 -6.43 19.40
N GLN A 475 -2.54 -5.55 18.47
CA GLN A 475 -1.66 -5.93 17.38
C GLN A 475 -0.25 -6.31 17.90
N PRO A 476 0.32 -7.44 17.46
CA PRO A 476 1.74 -7.72 17.67
C PRO A 476 2.61 -6.61 17.08
N GLY A 477 3.59 -6.15 17.85
CA GLY A 477 4.52 -5.12 17.38
C GLY A 477 3.87 -3.76 17.14
N ALA A 478 2.78 -3.43 17.85
CA ALA A 478 2.13 -2.13 17.78
C ALA A 478 3.16 -0.99 17.89
N ASN A 479 3.13 -0.09 16.91
CA ASN A 479 4.04 1.03 16.70
C ASN A 479 5.54 0.68 16.68
N ARG A 480 5.90 -0.60 16.50
CA ARG A 480 7.29 -1.05 16.44
C ARG A 480 7.79 -1.11 15.01
N ASN A 481 8.99 -0.56 14.81
CA ASN A 481 9.69 -0.51 13.52
C ASN A 481 11.06 -1.21 13.57
N GLY A 482 11.14 -2.32 14.32
CA GLY A 482 12.27 -3.26 14.37
C GLY A 482 13.65 -2.62 14.31
N VAL A 483 14.24 -2.61 13.11
CA VAL A 483 15.60 -2.11 12.83
C VAL A 483 15.73 -0.59 12.92
N ARG A 484 14.68 0.15 12.59
CA ARG A 484 14.70 1.61 12.42
C ARG A 484 13.56 2.26 13.19
N PRO A 485 13.60 2.22 14.54
CA PRO A 485 12.56 2.78 15.40
C PRO A 485 12.35 4.29 15.21
N TYR A 486 13.34 5.00 14.67
CA TYR A 486 13.29 6.44 14.41
C TYR A 486 12.50 6.83 13.14
N LEU A 487 12.19 5.89 12.24
CA LEU A 487 11.39 6.17 11.06
C LEU A 487 9.91 6.26 11.43
N GLN A 488 9.28 7.39 11.10
CA GLN A 488 7.83 7.56 11.27
C GLN A 488 7.04 6.72 10.26
N VAL A 489 7.55 6.57 9.03
CA VAL A 489 7.02 5.64 8.05
C VAL A 489 7.44 4.21 8.42
N HIS A 490 6.46 3.36 8.68
CA HIS A 490 6.71 1.96 9.02
C HIS A 490 6.82 1.13 7.75
N MET A 491 7.75 0.17 7.74
CA MET A 491 7.61 -0.96 6.81
C MET A 491 6.40 -1.77 7.29
N PRO A 492 5.28 -1.79 6.55
CA PRO A 492 4.06 -2.38 7.06
C PRO A 492 4.10 -3.91 6.94
N THR A 493 3.29 -4.60 7.74
CA THR A 493 3.20 -6.07 7.70
C THR A 493 2.27 -6.48 6.56
N PHE A 494 2.84 -6.96 5.47
CA PHE A 494 2.10 -7.57 4.37
C PHE A 494 1.81 -9.04 4.65
N ASN A 495 0.72 -9.56 4.08
CA ASN A 495 0.42 -10.98 4.13
C ASN A 495 1.04 -11.71 2.93
N PHE A 496 2.36 -11.85 2.94
CA PHE A 496 3.03 -12.67 1.94
C PHE A 496 2.81 -14.15 2.26
N SER A 497 2.40 -14.92 1.25
CA SER A 497 2.48 -16.37 1.32
C SER A 497 3.95 -16.82 1.48
N PRO A 498 4.20 -18.03 2.01
CA PRO A 498 5.56 -18.58 2.07
C PRO A 498 6.27 -18.60 0.71
N ASN A 499 5.50 -18.76 -0.38
CA ASN A 499 6.04 -18.70 -1.73
C ASN A 499 6.44 -17.28 -2.13
N GLU A 500 5.59 -16.29 -1.89
CA GLU A 500 5.90 -14.88 -2.20
C GLU A 500 7.11 -14.38 -1.42
N LEU A 501 7.28 -14.79 -0.16
CA LEU A 501 8.49 -14.48 0.63
C LEU A 501 9.76 -15.00 -0.06
N ARG A 502 9.75 -16.27 -0.51
CA ARG A 502 10.89 -16.85 -1.24
C ARG A 502 11.15 -16.12 -2.56
N VAL A 503 10.09 -15.85 -3.33
CA VAL A 503 10.17 -15.11 -4.59
C VAL A 503 10.79 -13.73 -4.40
N LEU A 504 10.42 -13.00 -3.35
CA LEU A 504 11.00 -11.68 -3.05
C LEU A 504 12.48 -11.76 -2.66
N VAL A 505 12.87 -12.73 -1.81
CA VAL A 505 14.28 -12.91 -1.43
C VAL A 505 15.12 -13.24 -2.66
N ARG A 506 14.66 -14.19 -3.49
CA ARG A 506 15.33 -14.54 -4.76
C ARG A 506 15.42 -13.37 -5.72
N PHE A 507 14.35 -12.60 -5.85
CA PHE A 507 14.34 -11.37 -6.65
C PHE A 507 15.46 -10.41 -6.23
N PHE A 508 15.59 -10.10 -4.94
CA PHE A 508 16.63 -9.18 -4.48
C PHE A 508 18.04 -9.73 -4.67
N MET A 509 18.23 -11.04 -4.44
CA MET A 509 19.50 -11.74 -4.70
C MET A 509 19.85 -11.69 -6.20
N ALA A 510 18.90 -12.01 -7.07
CA ALA A 510 19.05 -12.02 -8.52
C ALA A 510 19.30 -10.62 -9.09
N VAL A 511 18.58 -9.59 -8.64
CA VAL A 511 18.84 -8.19 -9.03
C VAL A 511 20.26 -7.78 -8.64
N SER A 512 20.74 -8.23 -7.48
CA SER A 512 22.06 -7.89 -6.95
C SER A 512 23.20 -8.81 -7.40
N SER A 513 22.98 -9.67 -8.41
CA SER A 513 23.97 -10.65 -8.91
C SER A 513 24.57 -11.54 -7.81
N GLN A 514 23.78 -11.91 -6.81
CA GLN A 514 24.25 -12.74 -5.70
C GLN A 514 24.09 -14.22 -6.03
N ASN A 515 25.01 -15.04 -5.53
CA ASN A 515 24.94 -16.49 -5.68
C ASN A 515 23.78 -17.08 -4.85
N GLU A 516 23.13 -18.11 -5.39
CA GLU A 516 22.13 -18.92 -4.69
C GLU A 516 22.55 -20.41 -4.73
N PRO A 517 22.62 -21.11 -3.57
CA PRO A 517 22.33 -20.61 -2.23
C PRO A 517 23.42 -19.62 -1.72
N TYR A 518 23.01 -18.66 -0.89
CA TYR A 518 23.95 -17.84 -0.15
C TYR A 518 24.56 -18.67 0.99
N ILE A 519 25.89 -18.76 1.03
CA ILE A 519 26.61 -19.41 2.11
C ILE A 519 27.22 -18.32 2.98
N LYS A 520 26.75 -18.22 4.23
CA LYS A 520 27.29 -17.27 5.19
C LYS A 520 28.64 -17.77 5.70
N GLU A 521 29.70 -17.05 5.38
CA GLU A 521 31.03 -17.34 5.91
C GLU A 521 31.09 -16.96 7.41
N PRO A 522 31.57 -17.87 8.28
CA PRO A 522 31.80 -17.54 9.68
C PRO A 522 32.82 -16.40 9.80
N MET A 523 32.50 -15.40 10.63
CA MET A 523 33.45 -14.34 10.92
C MET A 523 34.60 -14.88 11.78
N GLU A 524 35.84 -14.57 11.39
CA GLU A 524 37.01 -14.92 12.18
C GLU A 524 36.94 -14.27 13.58
N PRO A 525 37.24 -15.02 14.66
CA PRO A 525 37.33 -14.44 16.00
C PRO A 525 38.38 -13.33 16.10
N MET A 526 38.16 -12.37 17.00
CA MET A 526 39.14 -11.32 17.27
C MET A 526 40.04 -11.67 18.44
N THR A 527 41.35 -11.43 18.29
CA THR A 527 42.25 -11.30 19.43
C THR A 527 41.92 -10.04 20.24
N GLU A 528 42.35 -9.98 21.50
CA GLU A 528 42.10 -8.80 22.34
C GLU A 528 42.84 -7.56 21.83
N ALA A 529 44.04 -7.72 21.26
CA ALA A 529 44.78 -6.63 20.63
C ALA A 529 44.00 -6.02 19.46
N GLU A 530 43.50 -6.86 18.55
CA GLU A 530 42.68 -6.42 17.41
C GLU A 530 41.37 -5.78 17.87
N ARG A 531 40.73 -6.34 18.91
CA ARG A 531 39.52 -5.78 19.50
C ARG A 531 39.77 -4.39 20.07
N SER A 532 40.87 -4.20 20.80
CA SER A 532 41.25 -2.89 21.35
C SER A 532 41.47 -1.86 20.25
N ILE A 533 42.21 -2.20 19.20
CA ILE A 533 42.48 -1.29 18.07
C ILE A 533 41.18 -0.92 17.35
N ALA A 534 40.33 -1.91 17.05
CA ALA A 534 39.05 -1.70 16.40
C ALA A 534 38.09 -0.85 17.26
N ARG A 535 38.06 -1.09 18.57
CA ARG A 535 37.31 -0.30 19.55
C ARG A 535 37.75 1.16 19.50
N ASN A 536 39.05 1.41 19.49
CA ASN A 536 39.60 2.76 19.43
C ASN A 536 39.23 3.45 18.11
N ILE A 537 39.27 2.75 16.97
CA ILE A 537 38.76 3.29 15.69
C ILE A 537 37.27 3.64 15.81
N PHE A 538 36.46 2.76 16.39
CA PHE A 538 35.00 2.89 16.49
C PHE A 538 34.54 4.10 17.34
N VAL A 539 35.34 4.50 18.34
CA VAL A 539 35.05 5.66 19.19
C VAL A 539 35.79 6.94 18.79
N SER A 540 36.70 6.88 17.80
CA SER A 540 37.53 8.02 17.41
C SER A 540 36.89 8.88 16.31
N GLY A 541 37.28 10.15 16.24
CA GLY A 541 36.77 11.10 15.25
C GLY A 541 35.31 11.48 15.51
N THR A 542 34.37 10.89 14.76
CA THR A 542 32.93 10.98 15.04
C THR A 542 32.48 9.62 15.59
N PRO A 543 32.29 9.47 16.91
CA PRO A 543 31.98 8.18 17.51
C PRO A 543 30.74 7.55 16.86
N CYS A 544 30.82 6.27 16.46
CA CYS A 544 29.74 5.61 15.74
C CYS A 544 28.43 5.60 16.55
N LEU A 545 28.51 5.44 17.87
CA LEU A 545 27.35 5.46 18.76
C LEU A 545 26.69 6.83 18.86
N LYS A 546 27.27 7.92 18.38
CA LYS A 546 26.61 9.24 18.40
C LYS A 546 25.32 9.26 17.58
N CYS A 547 25.28 8.51 16.48
CA CYS A 547 24.12 8.47 15.57
C CYS A 547 23.38 7.13 15.61
N HIS A 548 24.04 6.05 16.04
CA HIS A 548 23.47 4.71 16.06
C HIS A 548 22.72 4.43 17.38
N ILE A 549 21.62 3.69 17.26
CA ILE A 549 20.80 3.21 18.40
C ILE A 549 21.65 2.36 19.36
N THR A 550 21.48 2.58 20.65
CA THR A 550 22.24 1.93 21.73
C THR A 550 21.36 1.11 22.68
N GLY A 551 20.05 1.34 22.67
CA GLY A 551 19.09 0.79 23.63
C GLY A 551 18.82 1.72 24.82
N GLU A 552 19.52 2.86 24.92
CA GLU A 552 19.29 3.88 25.94
C GLU A 552 18.24 4.89 25.46
N PRO A 553 17.06 5.00 26.11
CA PRO A 553 15.94 5.79 25.58
C PRO A 553 16.26 7.25 25.25
N VAL A 554 17.08 7.90 26.09
CA VAL A 554 17.46 9.32 25.91
C VAL A 554 18.33 9.52 24.67
N HIS A 555 19.24 8.58 24.41
CA HIS A 555 20.11 8.59 23.25
C HIS A 555 19.31 8.23 21.98
N ASP A 556 18.54 7.15 22.07
CA ASP A 556 17.77 6.59 20.96
C ASP A 556 16.71 7.56 20.42
N ALA A 557 16.20 8.47 21.26
CA ALA A 557 15.27 9.52 20.84
C ALA A 557 15.85 10.50 19.78
N ARG A 558 17.18 10.53 19.61
CA ARG A 558 17.87 11.38 18.62
C ARG A 558 18.69 10.57 17.61
N ALA A 559 18.76 9.25 17.79
CA ALA A 559 19.50 8.38 16.90
C ALA A 559 18.79 8.23 15.55
N ILE A 560 19.58 8.16 14.48
CA ILE A 560 19.09 8.09 13.08
C ILE A 560 19.71 6.90 12.34
N ALA A 561 20.34 5.98 13.05
CA ALA A 561 20.99 4.81 12.48
C ALA A 561 20.74 3.52 13.30
N PRO A 562 20.70 2.33 12.66
CA PRO A 562 20.35 1.08 13.35
C PRO A 562 21.34 0.65 14.43
N ASN A 563 20.88 -0.17 15.37
CA ASN A 563 21.73 -0.76 16.42
C ASN A 563 22.75 -1.74 15.83
N PHE A 564 24.03 -1.62 16.22
CA PHE A 564 25.11 -2.50 15.74
C PHE A 564 24.96 -3.96 16.19
N LEU A 565 24.23 -4.23 17.27
CA LEU A 565 23.92 -5.60 17.70
C LEU A 565 23.16 -6.40 16.64
N LEU A 566 22.50 -5.72 15.69
CA LEU A 566 21.80 -6.37 14.57
C LEU A 566 22.72 -6.60 13.36
N ALA A 567 23.91 -5.98 13.30
CA ALA A 567 24.75 -5.95 12.11
C ALA A 567 25.16 -7.35 11.65
N GLY A 568 25.68 -8.18 12.56
CA GLY A 568 26.14 -9.54 12.22
C GLY A 568 25.04 -10.52 11.81
N GLN A 569 23.79 -10.25 12.21
CA GLN A 569 22.63 -11.05 11.80
C GLN A 569 22.02 -10.56 10.48
N ARG A 570 22.09 -9.26 10.22
CA ARG A 570 21.37 -8.59 9.15
C ARG A 570 22.21 -8.35 7.90
N LEU A 571 23.45 -7.91 8.06
CA LEU A 571 24.26 -7.37 6.96
C LEU A 571 25.24 -8.41 6.43
N LYS A 572 25.63 -8.28 5.16
CA LYS A 572 26.73 -9.04 4.56
C LYS A 572 28.06 -8.29 4.76
N PRO A 573 29.16 -8.96 5.18
CA PRO A 573 30.43 -8.31 5.48
C PRO A 573 31.01 -7.48 4.34
N ASP A 574 31.00 -8.00 3.11
CA ASP A 574 31.52 -7.30 1.93
C ASP A 574 30.73 -6.05 1.57
N TRP A 575 29.43 -6.06 1.78
CA TRP A 575 28.62 -4.86 1.59
C TRP A 575 28.91 -3.84 2.68
N THR A 576 29.03 -4.26 3.95
CA THR A 576 29.39 -3.35 5.05
C THR A 576 30.76 -2.73 4.84
N PHE A 577 31.73 -3.50 4.34
CA PHE A 577 33.04 -3.00 3.95
C PHE A 577 32.91 -1.87 2.93
N ARG A 578 32.21 -2.08 1.81
CA ARG A 578 31.98 -1.05 0.78
C ARG A 578 31.23 0.17 1.33
N TRP A 579 30.25 -0.06 2.20
CA TRP A 579 29.49 1.00 2.89
C TRP A 579 30.39 1.89 3.75
N LEU A 580 31.35 1.33 4.48
CA LEU A 580 32.28 2.10 5.31
C LEU A 580 33.27 2.94 4.50
N LEU A 581 33.60 2.51 3.28
CA LEU A 581 34.53 3.24 2.41
C LEU A 581 33.88 4.49 1.83
N ASP A 582 32.69 4.35 1.26
CA ASP A 582 31.95 5.47 0.66
C ASP A 582 30.42 5.27 0.75
N PRO A 583 29.81 5.68 1.89
CA PRO A 583 28.36 5.60 2.07
C PRO A 583 27.58 6.42 1.04
N ALA A 584 28.11 7.56 0.61
CA ALA A 584 27.42 8.49 -0.28
C ALA A 584 27.29 7.93 -1.71
N GLN A 585 28.22 7.09 -2.16
CA GLN A 585 28.11 6.36 -3.42
C GLN A 585 26.99 5.30 -3.41
N ILE A 586 26.75 4.66 -2.25
CA ILE A 586 25.71 3.63 -2.13
C ILE A 586 24.33 4.25 -1.86
N SER A 587 24.28 5.27 -1.01
CA SER A 587 23.05 6.00 -0.65
C SER A 587 23.31 7.50 -0.67
N PRO A 588 23.11 8.16 -1.82
CA PRO A 588 23.29 9.61 -1.95
C PRO A 588 22.48 10.38 -0.90
N GLY A 589 23.13 11.35 -0.23
CA GLY A 589 22.50 12.17 0.82
C GLY A 589 22.39 11.50 2.19
N THR A 590 23.02 10.34 2.41
CA THR A 590 23.08 9.71 3.73
C THR A 590 23.83 10.58 4.75
N ALA A 591 23.40 10.53 6.03
CA ALA A 591 24.08 11.19 7.14
C ALA A 591 25.37 10.48 7.60
N MET A 592 25.66 9.29 7.08
CA MET A 592 26.88 8.55 7.39
C MET A 592 28.10 9.28 6.80
N PRO A 593 29.14 9.58 7.59
CA PRO A 593 30.32 10.31 7.09
C PRO A 593 31.09 9.49 6.05
N THR A 594 31.61 10.18 5.03
CA THR A 594 32.49 9.59 4.00
C THR A 594 33.95 9.91 4.32
N GLY A 595 34.89 9.13 3.77
CA GLY A 595 36.31 9.40 3.91
C GLY A 595 36.91 8.96 5.25
N LEU A 596 36.23 8.07 5.98
CA LEU A 596 36.74 7.44 7.20
C LEU A 596 38.01 6.61 6.96
N PHE A 597 38.21 6.17 5.72
CA PHE A 597 39.35 5.39 5.28
C PHE A 597 39.95 5.97 4.00
N LYS A 598 41.26 5.80 3.84
CA LYS A 598 42.00 6.09 2.60
C LYS A 598 42.76 4.85 2.17
N LYS A 599 43.01 4.71 0.88
CA LYS A 599 43.78 3.59 0.33
C LYS A 599 45.28 3.86 0.46
N GLU A 600 46.02 2.93 1.05
CA GLU A 600 47.49 2.92 1.13
C GLU A 600 48.02 1.58 0.59
N GLY A 601 48.62 1.59 -0.60
CA GLY A 601 48.95 0.34 -1.31
C GLY A 601 47.69 -0.49 -1.57
N ASP A 602 47.69 -1.74 -1.12
CA ASP A 602 46.57 -2.67 -1.28
C ASP A 602 45.61 -2.72 -0.08
N ARG A 603 45.81 -1.89 0.95
CA ARG A 603 44.98 -1.87 2.16
C ARG A 603 44.27 -0.54 2.36
N TRP A 604 43.15 -0.57 3.08
CA TRP A 604 42.46 0.62 3.58
C TRP A 604 42.91 0.92 5.01
N VAL A 605 43.39 2.14 5.22
CA VAL A 605 43.81 2.63 6.54
C VAL A 605 42.88 3.75 6.99
N VAL A 606 42.78 3.91 8.30
CA VAL A 606 41.91 4.94 8.91
C VAL A 606 42.38 6.33 8.49
N ASN A 607 41.43 7.21 8.21
CA ASN A 607 41.67 8.59 7.77
C ASN A 607 40.91 9.56 8.68
N LEU A 608 41.29 9.58 9.96
CA LEU A 608 40.68 10.43 10.99
C LEU A 608 41.64 11.58 11.33
N PRO A 609 41.13 12.75 11.75
CA PRO A 609 41.97 13.89 12.15
C PRO A 609 42.98 13.53 13.25
N ASN A 610 42.55 12.68 14.21
CA ASN A 610 43.38 12.14 15.28
C ASN A 610 43.19 10.61 15.29
N PRO A 611 43.99 9.84 14.51
CA PRO A 611 43.89 8.39 14.53
C PRO A 611 44.42 7.83 15.86
N PRO A 612 43.85 6.73 16.38
CA PRO A 612 44.41 6.07 17.55
C PRO A 612 45.88 5.66 17.35
N THR A 613 46.70 5.82 18.38
CA THR A 613 48.16 5.56 18.29
C THR A 613 48.49 4.07 18.08
N ASP A 614 47.64 3.18 18.60
CA ASP A 614 47.77 1.73 18.48
C ASP A 614 47.44 1.18 17.08
N VAL A 615 46.78 1.97 16.23
CA VAL A 615 46.49 1.62 14.84
C VAL A 615 47.77 1.46 14.01
N ALA A 616 48.87 2.14 14.38
CA ALA A 616 50.17 1.95 13.74
C ALA A 616 50.72 0.52 13.89
N ASN A 617 50.28 -0.20 14.93
CA ASN A 617 50.72 -1.57 15.23
C ASN A 617 49.90 -2.65 14.49
N TYR A 618 48.90 -2.25 13.69
CA TYR A 618 48.10 -3.15 12.89
C TYR A 618 48.42 -2.98 11.39
N HIS A 619 48.95 -4.04 10.78
CA HIS A 619 49.47 -3.98 9.41
C HIS A 619 48.45 -4.43 8.35
N SER A 620 47.38 -5.12 8.75
CA SER A 620 46.31 -5.55 7.85
C SER A 620 45.30 -4.40 7.56
N ASP A 621 44.20 -4.70 6.86
CA ASP A 621 43.21 -3.71 6.45
C ASP A 621 42.33 -3.22 7.62
N HIS A 622 42.32 -1.91 7.88
CA HIS A 622 41.63 -1.30 9.03
C HIS A 622 40.11 -1.29 8.83
N ALA A 623 39.63 -1.14 7.59
CA ALA A 623 38.21 -1.15 7.31
C ALA A 623 37.63 -2.56 7.51
N ARG A 624 38.34 -3.61 7.06
CA ARG A 624 37.98 -5.02 7.33
C ARG A 624 38.00 -5.33 8.83
N LEU A 625 38.99 -4.82 9.56
CA LEU A 625 39.06 -4.96 11.02
C LEU A 625 37.81 -4.36 11.69
N LEU A 626 37.39 -3.16 11.27
CA LEU A 626 36.21 -2.49 11.80
C LEU A 626 34.91 -3.25 11.47
N VAL A 627 34.78 -3.80 10.25
CA VAL A 627 33.64 -4.66 9.89
C VAL A 627 33.57 -5.87 10.82
N ARG A 628 34.70 -6.55 11.06
CA ARG A 628 34.76 -7.71 11.94
C ARG A 628 34.33 -7.35 13.37
N TYR A 629 34.79 -6.21 13.87
CA TYR A 629 34.38 -5.68 15.17
C TYR A 629 32.87 -5.39 15.24
N MET A 630 32.31 -4.71 14.24
CA MET A 630 30.87 -4.43 14.17
C MET A 630 30.01 -5.70 14.13
N PHE A 631 30.50 -6.78 13.52
CA PHE A 631 29.77 -8.04 13.39
C PHE A 631 29.87 -8.90 14.65
N LEU A 632 30.91 -8.72 15.46
CA LEU A 632 31.19 -9.47 16.69
C LEU A 632 30.92 -8.67 17.97
N ILE A 633 30.35 -7.47 17.86
CA ILE A 633 30.00 -6.63 19.00
C ILE A 633 28.91 -7.30 19.84
N THR A 634 29.12 -7.36 21.15
CA THR A 634 28.19 -7.95 22.12
C THR A 634 27.45 -6.86 22.89
N PRO A 635 26.31 -7.18 23.54
CA PRO A 635 25.63 -6.22 24.41
C PRO A 635 26.53 -5.68 25.54
N ASP A 636 27.42 -6.51 26.09
CA ASP A 636 28.39 -6.09 27.10
C ASP A 636 29.43 -5.12 26.55
N GLU A 637 29.93 -5.38 25.34
CA GLU A 637 30.89 -4.49 24.68
C GLU A 637 30.25 -3.13 24.33
N GLN A 638 29.01 -3.13 23.83
CA GLN A 638 28.29 -1.87 23.58
C GLN A 638 28.05 -1.08 24.87
N ARG A 639 27.65 -1.75 25.96
CA ARG A 639 27.51 -1.10 27.29
C ARG A 639 28.84 -0.50 27.77
N ARG A 640 29.96 -1.19 27.56
CA ARG A 640 31.30 -0.68 27.87
C ARG A 640 31.59 0.63 27.12
N LEU A 641 31.30 0.68 25.83
CA LEU A 641 31.51 1.88 25.00
C LEU A 641 30.71 3.10 25.49
N LEU A 642 29.49 2.87 25.98
CA LEU A 642 28.65 3.92 26.56
C LEU A 642 29.23 4.45 27.87
N SER A 643 29.75 3.55 28.73
CA SER A 643 30.37 3.92 30.01
C SER A 643 31.74 4.60 29.86
N ALA A 644 32.44 4.37 28.74
CA ALA A 644 33.75 4.95 28.44
C ALA A 644 33.67 6.32 27.74
N SER A 645 32.48 6.78 27.40
CA SER A 645 32.26 8.12 26.84
C SER A 645 32.19 9.14 27.99
N PRO A 646 32.90 10.27 27.94
CA PRO A 646 32.89 11.24 29.04
C PRO A 646 31.46 11.75 29.27
N ALA A 647 31.01 11.68 30.53
CA ALA A 647 29.72 12.21 30.95
C ALA A 647 29.60 13.69 30.55
N LEU A 648 28.44 14.08 30.02
CA LEU A 648 28.11 15.49 29.81
C LEU A 648 28.29 16.25 31.13
N PRO A 649 28.88 17.46 31.12
CA PRO A 649 28.95 18.27 32.34
C PRO A 649 27.54 18.54 32.85
N THR A 650 27.31 18.25 34.13
CA THR A 650 26.11 18.67 34.85
C THR A 650 25.95 20.19 34.67
N PRO A 651 24.78 20.70 34.25
CA PRO A 651 24.58 22.14 34.18
C PRO A 651 24.77 22.71 35.60
N ALA A 652 25.69 23.65 35.75
CA ALA A 652 25.83 24.41 36.97
C ALA A 652 24.47 25.07 37.28
N ALA A 653 23.99 24.88 38.51
CA ALA A 653 22.80 25.56 38.99
C ALA A 653 23.04 27.08 38.92
N GLY A 654 22.34 27.78 38.02
CA GLY A 654 22.48 29.22 37.89
C GLY A 654 21.68 29.85 36.75
N GLN A 655 20.55 30.47 37.13
CA GLN A 655 19.78 31.50 36.42
C GLN A 655 18.80 31.05 35.32
N GLN A 656 17.53 30.94 35.74
CA GLN A 656 16.35 30.96 34.90
C GLN A 656 16.32 32.21 34.01
N LYS A 657 16.24 32.03 32.69
CA LYS A 657 15.67 33.02 31.77
C LYS A 657 14.23 32.62 31.44
N PRO A 658 13.28 33.57 31.41
CA PRO A 658 11.86 33.24 31.21
C PRO A 658 11.61 32.76 29.79
N ALA A 659 10.76 31.73 29.68
CA ALA A 659 10.32 31.13 28.43
C ALA A 659 9.59 32.16 27.56
N THR A 660 10.10 32.41 26.36
CA THR A 660 9.35 33.08 25.30
C THR A 660 8.38 32.08 24.68
N THR A 661 7.11 32.26 25.00
CA THR A 661 5.97 31.64 24.33
C THR A 661 5.93 32.07 22.86
N GLY A 662 5.93 31.10 21.95
CA GLY A 662 5.71 31.34 20.52
C GLY A 662 4.32 31.92 20.31
N ARG A 663 4.26 33.20 19.93
CA ARG A 663 3.02 33.90 19.60
C ARG A 663 2.49 33.42 18.25
N ASN A 664 1.22 33.02 18.27
CA ASN A 664 0.30 33.00 17.14
C ASN A 664 0.43 34.29 16.31
N PHE A 665 0.66 34.16 15.01
CA PHE A 665 0.43 35.24 14.06
C PHE A 665 -0.86 34.96 13.29
N ASN A 666 -1.93 35.57 13.79
CA ASN A 666 -3.17 35.78 13.06
C ASN A 666 -3.06 37.15 12.38
N GLY A 667 -3.39 37.23 11.09
CA GLY A 667 -3.15 38.42 10.27
C GLY A 667 -4.03 39.61 10.63
N LYS A 668 -3.57 40.81 10.24
CA LYS A 668 -4.45 41.91 9.80
C LYS A 668 -3.71 42.89 8.87
N ARG A 669 -4.48 43.24 7.84
CA ARG A 669 -4.32 44.16 6.70
C ARG A 669 -3.87 45.60 7.00
N ASN A 670 -3.61 46.29 5.88
CA ASN A 670 -3.53 47.74 5.57
C ASN A 670 -2.12 48.32 5.63
N ASP A 671 -1.65 49.17 4.71
CA ASP A 671 -2.22 49.74 3.48
C ASP A 671 -1.08 50.43 2.68
N ARG A 672 -1.25 50.50 1.36
CA ARG A 672 -0.76 51.52 0.38
C ARG A 672 0.75 51.68 0.14
N ALA A 673 1.17 51.38 -1.11
CA ALA A 673 1.53 52.33 -2.19
C ALA A 673 3.02 52.75 -2.08
N SER A 674 3.87 52.81 -3.10
CA SER A 674 3.73 53.01 -4.55
C SER A 674 5.12 52.86 -5.21
N VAL A 675 5.14 52.43 -6.49
CA VAL A 675 6.07 52.85 -7.56
C VAL A 675 7.57 52.53 -7.42
N ALA A 676 8.08 51.65 -8.29
CA ALA A 676 8.94 52.03 -9.44
C ALA A 676 9.45 50.80 -10.21
N SER A 677 9.48 50.97 -11.52
CA SER A 677 9.88 50.03 -12.57
C SER A 677 11.37 49.67 -12.58
N HIS A 678 11.70 48.45 -13.04
CA HIS A 678 12.58 48.28 -14.20
C HIS A 678 12.46 46.88 -14.82
N ARG A 679 12.02 46.86 -16.09
CA ARG A 679 12.11 45.73 -17.01
C ARG A 679 13.51 45.71 -17.62
N SER A 680 14.14 44.54 -17.66
CA SER A 680 15.22 44.21 -18.58
C SER A 680 14.70 43.16 -19.57
N THR A 681 14.81 43.49 -20.85
CA THR A 681 14.37 42.68 -22.00
C THR A 681 15.61 42.02 -22.61
N ALA A 682 15.54 40.71 -22.88
CA ALA A 682 16.54 40.00 -23.68
C ALA A 682 15.95 39.75 -25.08
N LYS A 683 16.60 40.34 -26.09
CA LYS A 683 16.34 40.20 -27.52
C LYS A 683 16.82 38.83 -28.03
N ILE A 684 16.04 38.20 -28.91
CA ILE A 684 16.51 37.19 -29.86
C ILE A 684 16.36 37.78 -31.26
N SER A 685 17.47 37.96 -31.97
CA SER A 685 17.55 38.39 -33.37
C SER A 685 17.66 37.18 -34.30
N ARG A 686 16.72 37.06 -35.25
CA ARG A 686 16.90 36.32 -36.51
C ARG A 686 17.56 37.25 -37.52
N GLY A 687 18.53 36.75 -38.28
CA GLY A 687 19.04 37.39 -39.50
C GLY A 687 18.69 36.53 -40.73
N PRO A 688 18.42 37.12 -41.91
CA PRO A 688 18.29 36.43 -43.17
C PRO A 688 19.62 36.43 -43.95
N GLY A 689 19.86 35.38 -44.74
CA GLY A 689 21.02 35.18 -45.61
C GLY A 689 21.15 33.73 -46.01
#